data_AF-A0A817NXW1-F1
#
_entry.id   AF-A0A817NXW1-F1
#
_cell.length_a   1.000
_cell.length_b   1.000
_cell.length_c   1.000
_cell.angle_alpha   90.00
_cell.angle_beta   90.00
_cell.angle_gamma   90.00
#
_symmetry.space_group_name_H-M   'P 1'
#
loop_
_entity.id
_entity.type
_entity.pdbx_description
1 polymer ?
#
loop_
_entity_poly.entity_id
_entity_poly.type
_entity_poly.pdbx_seq_one_letter_code
_entity_poly.pdbx_strand_id
1 'polypeptide(L)'
;MILDKNGLRIDDTSVSTRFSVRNQTTFNEGVEHLNQYGYAVFSDVMELDKVEENKNLLWQFLETLPPPFNRIRRDRPSTWNHWPGIRSHGVTNTYGLGQSAFMWNIRSNREVKRVYERLWNRSDLLVSFEGCGIFRDWSYNQTWKTESGWNHVDQNPDSKPNRCCVQGFVSLTDQSESTGGLIVFPRSHLRFSELRGLGSKARDFVIVPSTHPIFDEGRAIGKLVHCHAGDFVLWDSRLIHCNSPATALKSNCVRVKAQSCQELAQYSQCSSNLACRCLKLAADTNAGICGFLYVTCSELVLCFGENRTCFTPDHVCVQHPQCQALPLCYPIHMATNIMCPSLPETTTTTPTPLPDAICAQAIWSRNGVTVAGGNGKGGELNQLDFATGLFIDDDDSIYVADQSNRRVIKWNSPDVSSSKNGEVVADEQGINDGIFYPIDLAIDKNGTMFICDYGNSRVIRWPRGASNGETFLSNISCAGLMIQSNQFLYVTDFREHRVTRWHIGTNRSGEIVAGGHGQGSDFNQLNKPFYSFIDKDRSVFVADHLNNRIMKWVENAQEGILIAGGNEPGSEMNQLSILTSVVVDQMGSIYVTDTSNNRVMRYLKGNKEGIVIVGGVESGNGPDQLTEPFDLSFDRHGNLYVVDLANYRVQMFKIDKSECEKFHS
;
A
#
# COMPACT_ATOMS: atom_id res chain seq x y z
N MET A 1 -21.85 8.49 -41.49
CA MET A 1 -21.68 9.58 -40.52
C MET A 1 -23.00 9.73 -39.79
N ILE A 2 -23.11 9.19 -38.57
CA ILE A 2 -24.36 9.22 -37.81
C ILE A 2 -24.23 10.38 -36.81
N LEU A 3 -25.20 11.28 -36.81
CA LEU A 3 -25.29 12.38 -35.85
C LEU A 3 -26.47 12.06 -34.94
N ASP A 4 -26.36 12.38 -33.65
CA ASP A 4 -27.54 12.35 -32.79
C ASP A 4 -28.47 13.53 -33.11
N LYS A 5 -29.68 13.50 -32.55
CA LYS A 5 -30.74 14.50 -32.80
C LYS A 5 -30.37 15.92 -32.33
N ASN A 6 -29.26 16.09 -31.60
CA ASN A 6 -28.74 17.36 -31.13
C ASN A 6 -27.53 17.85 -31.95
N GLY A 7 -27.22 17.19 -33.08
CA GLY A 7 -26.10 17.57 -33.95
C GLY A 7 -24.73 17.22 -33.38
N LEU A 8 -24.66 16.37 -32.35
CA LEU A 8 -23.39 15.89 -31.81
C LEU A 8 -22.89 14.72 -32.67
N ARG A 9 -21.61 14.82 -33.05
CA ARG A 9 -20.87 13.81 -33.81
C ARG A 9 -20.88 12.48 -33.06
N ILE A 10 -21.50 11.44 -33.64
CA ILE A 10 -21.22 10.07 -33.22
C ILE A 10 -19.93 9.70 -33.98
N ASP A 11 -18.78 10.00 -33.36
CA ASP A 11 -17.50 9.58 -33.93
C ASP A 11 -17.45 8.05 -33.91
N ASP A 12 -17.58 7.52 -35.11
CA ASP A 12 -17.25 6.15 -35.50
C ASP A 12 -15.74 6.14 -35.79
N THR A 13 -14.93 5.41 -35.00
CA THR A 13 -14.07 4.32 -35.49
C THR A 13 -12.97 3.89 -34.50
N SER A 14 -13.17 2.70 -33.92
CA SER A 14 -12.17 1.63 -33.73
C SER A 14 -11.02 1.69 -32.71
N VAL A 15 -10.73 2.79 -32.03
CA VAL A 15 -9.75 2.78 -30.93
C VAL A 15 -10.38 3.46 -29.72
N SER A 16 -10.34 2.82 -28.55
CA SER A 16 -10.65 3.56 -27.33
C SER A 16 -9.60 4.65 -27.17
N THR A 17 -10.02 5.88 -26.92
CA THR A 17 -9.07 6.93 -26.56
C THR A 17 -8.42 6.53 -25.24
N ARG A 18 -7.12 6.24 -25.29
CA ARG A 18 -6.30 5.90 -24.12
C ARG A 18 -5.60 7.16 -23.63
N PHE A 19 -5.66 7.39 -22.32
CA PHE A 19 -5.15 8.58 -21.67
C PHE A 19 -3.96 8.24 -20.79
N SER A 20 -2.76 8.72 -21.12
CA SER A 20 -1.58 8.42 -20.32
C SER A 20 -1.69 9.01 -18.92
N VAL A 21 -1.40 8.20 -17.89
CA VAL A 21 -1.28 8.70 -16.50
C VAL A 21 -0.01 9.50 -16.24
N ARG A 22 0.99 9.37 -17.13
CA ARG A 22 2.29 10.04 -17.00
C ARG A 22 2.24 11.51 -17.42
N ASN A 23 1.25 11.91 -18.22
CA ASN A 23 1.08 13.28 -18.69
C ASN A 23 -0.20 13.91 -18.09
N GLN A 24 -0.04 15.10 -17.49
CA GLN A 24 -1.13 15.77 -16.77
C GLN A 24 -2.28 16.20 -17.68
N THR A 25 -1.97 16.64 -18.90
CA THR A 25 -2.99 17.08 -19.88
C THR A 25 -3.84 15.89 -20.30
N THR A 26 -3.21 14.79 -20.72
CA THR A 26 -3.93 13.58 -21.13
C THR A 26 -4.71 12.98 -19.96
N PHE A 27 -4.18 13.04 -18.75
CA PHE A 27 -4.91 12.61 -17.55
C PHE A 27 -6.22 13.40 -17.37
N ASN A 28 -6.15 14.73 -17.47
CA ASN A 28 -7.33 15.60 -17.33
C ASN A 28 -8.35 15.32 -18.43
N GLU A 29 -7.91 15.14 -19.68
CA GLU A 29 -8.77 14.72 -20.79
C GLU A 29 -9.46 13.38 -20.49
N GLY A 30 -8.77 12.44 -19.83
CA GLY A 30 -9.35 11.18 -19.39
C GLY A 30 -10.44 11.32 -18.33
N VAL A 31 -10.24 12.23 -17.36
CA VAL A 31 -11.28 12.56 -16.35
C VAL A 31 -12.48 13.26 -16.99
N GLU A 32 -12.25 14.16 -17.94
CA GLU A 32 -13.31 14.80 -18.73
C GLU A 32 -14.08 13.77 -19.54
N HIS A 33 -13.38 12.82 -20.18
CA HIS A 33 -13.99 11.72 -20.90
C HIS A 33 -14.84 10.83 -19.99
N LEU A 34 -14.37 10.50 -18.78
CA LEU A 34 -15.15 9.78 -17.76
C LEU A 34 -16.41 10.55 -17.36
N ASN A 35 -16.33 11.86 -17.15
CA ASN A 35 -17.49 12.68 -16.79
C ASN A 35 -18.50 12.78 -17.96
N GLN A 36 -18.02 12.93 -19.19
CA GLN A 36 -18.85 13.12 -20.38
C GLN A 36 -19.49 11.81 -20.85
N TYR A 37 -18.73 10.73 -20.92
CA TYR A 37 -19.14 9.45 -21.51
C TYR A 37 -19.40 8.35 -20.48
N GLY A 38 -19.02 8.57 -19.22
CA GLY A 38 -19.25 7.65 -18.11
C GLY A 38 -18.15 6.59 -17.95
N TYR A 39 -17.16 6.56 -18.84
CA TYR A 39 -16.01 5.64 -18.75
C TYR A 39 -14.73 6.29 -19.29
N ALA A 40 -13.55 5.76 -18.91
CA ALA A 40 -12.26 6.17 -19.45
C ALA A 40 -11.25 4.99 -19.45
N VAL A 41 -10.22 5.07 -20.29
CA VAL A 41 -9.12 4.09 -20.33
C VAL A 41 -7.82 4.83 -20.09
N PHE A 42 -7.14 4.54 -18.99
CA PHE A 42 -5.85 5.12 -18.65
C PHE A 42 -4.71 4.17 -19.04
N SER A 43 -3.76 4.65 -19.83
CA SER A 43 -2.56 3.90 -20.22
C SER A 43 -1.39 4.16 -19.26
N ASP A 44 -0.34 3.34 -19.39
CA ASP A 44 0.91 3.45 -18.63
C ASP A 44 0.74 3.22 -17.12
N VAL A 45 -0.29 2.45 -16.73
CA VAL A 45 -0.59 2.12 -15.33
C VAL A 45 0.18 0.90 -14.84
N MET A 46 0.36 -0.11 -15.70
CA MET A 46 1.13 -1.31 -15.38
C MET A 46 2.01 -1.72 -16.56
N GLU A 47 3.30 -1.91 -16.28
CA GLU A 47 4.30 -2.34 -17.26
C GLU A 47 4.10 -3.83 -17.62
N LEU A 48 4.53 -4.24 -18.82
CA LEU A 48 4.20 -5.57 -19.37
C LEU A 48 4.82 -6.72 -18.57
N ASP A 49 6.00 -6.53 -18.00
CA ASP A 49 6.63 -7.47 -17.06
C ASP A 49 5.75 -7.68 -15.82
N LYS A 50 5.19 -6.60 -15.27
CA LYS A 50 4.24 -6.64 -14.15
C LYS A 50 2.90 -7.23 -14.52
N VAL A 51 2.46 -7.07 -15.77
CA VAL A 51 1.29 -7.81 -16.28
C VAL A 51 1.54 -9.31 -16.25
N GLU A 52 2.69 -9.79 -16.73
CA GLU A 52 3.03 -11.21 -16.73
C GLU A 52 3.21 -11.76 -15.31
N GLU A 53 3.82 -10.99 -14.41
CA GLU A 53 3.87 -11.31 -12.98
C GLU A 53 2.45 -11.50 -12.40
N ASN A 54 1.53 -10.59 -12.70
CA ASN A 54 0.13 -10.69 -12.24
C ASN A 54 -0.61 -11.88 -12.83
N LYS A 55 -0.39 -12.22 -14.11
CA LYS A 55 -0.92 -13.45 -14.70
C LYS A 55 -0.42 -14.68 -13.96
N ASN A 56 0.86 -14.71 -13.59
CA ASN A 56 1.45 -15.80 -12.83
C ASN A 56 0.84 -15.93 -11.43
N LEU A 57 0.65 -14.82 -10.72
CA LEU A 57 -0.02 -14.80 -9.42
C LEU A 57 -1.48 -15.27 -9.51
N LEU A 58 -2.20 -14.87 -10.56
CA LEU A 58 -3.57 -15.34 -10.80
C LEU A 58 -3.61 -16.85 -11.01
N TRP A 59 -2.70 -17.38 -11.82
CA TRP A 59 -2.61 -18.83 -12.01
C TRP A 59 -2.20 -19.57 -10.73
N GLN A 60 -1.27 -19.04 -9.94
CA GLN A 60 -0.92 -19.61 -8.64
C GLN A 60 -2.14 -19.68 -7.72
N PHE A 61 -2.95 -18.61 -7.68
CA PHE A 61 -4.21 -18.63 -6.95
C PHE A 61 -5.14 -19.76 -7.45
N LEU A 62 -5.36 -19.86 -8.76
CA LEU A 62 -6.23 -20.90 -9.34
C LEU A 62 -5.74 -22.33 -9.06
N GLU A 63 -4.43 -22.56 -9.11
CA GLU A 63 -3.80 -23.87 -8.93
C GLU A 63 -3.76 -24.31 -7.45
N THR A 64 -3.92 -23.36 -6.53
CA THR A 64 -3.90 -23.59 -5.06
C THR A 64 -5.29 -23.61 -4.42
N LEU A 65 -6.35 -23.43 -5.22
CA LEU A 65 -7.73 -23.45 -4.70
C LEU A 65 -8.06 -24.77 -4.01
N PRO A 66 -8.86 -24.75 -2.93
CA PRO A 66 -9.31 -25.98 -2.28
C PRO A 66 -10.29 -26.77 -3.18
N PRO A 67 -10.59 -28.04 -2.84
CA PRO A 67 -11.66 -28.79 -3.48
C PRO A 67 -12.97 -27.97 -3.53
N PRO A 68 -13.72 -28.01 -4.66
CA PRO A 68 -13.54 -28.91 -5.81
C PRO A 68 -12.56 -28.41 -6.89
N PHE A 69 -11.89 -27.26 -6.69
CA PHE A 69 -11.07 -26.59 -7.72
C PHE A 69 -9.57 -26.91 -7.66
N ASN A 70 -9.13 -27.74 -6.72
CA ASN A 70 -7.72 -28.12 -6.49
C ASN A 70 -7.02 -28.87 -7.65
N ARG A 71 -7.73 -29.13 -8.75
CA ARG A 71 -7.23 -29.85 -9.93
C ARG A 71 -6.90 -28.95 -11.11
N ILE A 72 -7.21 -27.65 -11.04
CA ILE A 72 -6.92 -26.71 -12.13
C ILE A 72 -5.41 -26.64 -12.34
N ARG A 73 -4.97 -26.75 -13.60
CA ARG A 73 -3.56 -26.63 -14.01
C ARG A 73 -3.44 -25.81 -15.28
N ARG A 74 -2.54 -24.82 -15.28
CA ARG A 74 -2.38 -23.88 -16.41
C ARG A 74 -1.93 -24.54 -17.70
N ASP A 75 -1.17 -25.63 -17.60
CA ASP A 75 -0.63 -26.41 -18.71
C ASP A 75 -1.60 -27.47 -19.26
N ARG A 76 -2.76 -27.67 -18.60
CA ARG A 76 -3.71 -28.74 -18.94
C ARG A 76 -5.16 -28.24 -18.99
N PRO A 77 -5.61 -27.70 -20.14
CA PRO A 77 -6.98 -27.19 -20.32
C PRO A 77 -8.10 -28.20 -20.01
N SER A 78 -7.84 -29.50 -20.15
CA SER A 78 -8.78 -30.57 -19.76
C SER A 78 -9.15 -30.55 -18.26
N THR A 79 -8.37 -29.87 -17.43
CA THR A 79 -8.66 -29.70 -16.00
C THR A 79 -9.65 -28.56 -15.68
N TRP A 80 -9.92 -27.66 -16.64
CA TRP A 80 -10.70 -26.42 -16.42
C TRP A 80 -12.23 -26.62 -16.42
N ASN A 81 -12.68 -27.88 -16.36
CA ASN A 81 -14.10 -28.24 -16.29
C ASN A 81 -14.77 -27.75 -15.00
N HIS A 82 -14.01 -27.64 -13.91
CA HIS A 82 -14.43 -27.04 -12.65
C HIS A 82 -13.66 -25.72 -12.50
N TRP A 83 -14.35 -24.60 -12.70
CA TRP A 83 -13.77 -23.25 -12.70
C TRP A 83 -14.41 -22.39 -11.61
N PRO A 84 -13.63 -21.61 -10.84
CA PRO A 84 -14.17 -20.71 -9.83
C PRO A 84 -14.95 -19.57 -10.50
N GLY A 85 -15.99 -19.08 -9.82
CA GLY A 85 -16.82 -17.96 -10.29
C GLY A 85 -18.15 -18.38 -10.92
N ILE A 86 -18.93 -17.38 -11.31
CA ILE A 86 -20.26 -17.59 -11.87
C ILE A 86 -20.14 -17.83 -13.38
N ARG A 87 -20.52 -19.05 -13.81
CA ARG A 87 -20.34 -19.53 -15.19
C ARG A 87 -20.89 -18.58 -16.26
N SER A 88 -22.02 -17.92 -15.99
CA SER A 88 -22.73 -17.09 -16.96
C SER A 88 -22.05 -15.75 -17.24
N HIS A 89 -21.35 -15.13 -16.28
CA HIS A 89 -20.76 -13.79 -16.46
C HIS A 89 -19.25 -13.71 -16.19
N GLY A 90 -18.61 -14.82 -15.79
CA GLY A 90 -17.15 -14.96 -15.70
C GLY A 90 -16.50 -14.24 -14.52
N VAL A 91 -17.29 -13.71 -13.58
CA VAL A 91 -16.77 -12.99 -12.40
C VAL A 91 -16.57 -13.97 -11.24
N THR A 92 -15.42 -13.86 -10.60
CA THR A 92 -15.07 -14.54 -9.36
C THR A 92 -14.86 -13.51 -8.27
N ASN A 93 -15.49 -13.69 -7.11
CA ASN A 93 -15.31 -12.89 -5.89
C ASN A 93 -15.23 -13.77 -4.63
N THR A 94 -15.02 -15.07 -4.83
CA THR A 94 -15.06 -16.10 -3.78
C THR A 94 -13.68 -16.70 -3.52
N TYR A 95 -13.61 -17.63 -2.55
CA TYR A 95 -12.39 -18.38 -2.22
C TYR A 95 -11.19 -17.51 -1.83
N GLY A 96 -11.45 -16.34 -1.25
CA GLY A 96 -10.40 -15.42 -0.85
C GLY A 96 -9.66 -14.76 -2.02
N LEU A 97 -10.22 -14.77 -3.24
CA LEU A 97 -9.62 -14.09 -4.40
C LEU A 97 -9.29 -12.64 -4.05
N GLY A 98 -10.24 -11.91 -3.45
CA GLY A 98 -10.05 -10.53 -2.99
C GLY A 98 -8.97 -10.36 -1.91
N GLN A 99 -8.35 -11.43 -1.41
CA GLN A 99 -7.20 -11.39 -0.49
C GLN A 99 -5.96 -12.09 -1.08
N SER A 100 -6.02 -12.53 -2.34
CA SER A 100 -4.89 -13.17 -3.02
C SER A 100 -3.75 -12.19 -3.31
N ALA A 101 -2.52 -12.70 -3.40
CA ALA A 101 -1.36 -11.92 -3.80
C ALA A 101 -1.57 -11.22 -5.16
N PHE A 102 -2.26 -11.88 -6.10
CA PHE A 102 -2.71 -11.30 -7.37
C PHE A 102 -3.52 -10.00 -7.16
N MET A 103 -4.57 -10.06 -6.34
CA MET A 103 -5.42 -8.89 -6.09
C MET A 103 -4.71 -7.81 -5.25
N TRP A 104 -3.79 -8.20 -4.35
CA TRP A 104 -2.96 -7.28 -3.57
C TRP A 104 -1.94 -6.53 -4.43
N ASN A 105 -1.37 -7.20 -5.43
CA ASN A 105 -0.39 -6.60 -6.33
C ASN A 105 -1.03 -5.53 -7.22
N ILE A 106 -2.21 -5.79 -7.78
CA ILE A 106 -2.91 -4.78 -8.59
C ILE A 106 -3.41 -3.62 -7.73
N ARG A 107 -4.02 -3.87 -6.55
CA ARG A 107 -4.54 -2.77 -5.72
C ARG A 107 -3.46 -1.87 -5.13
N SER A 108 -2.27 -2.43 -4.91
CA SER A 108 -1.14 -1.69 -4.36
C SER A 108 -0.38 -0.91 -5.43
N ASN A 109 -0.71 -1.12 -6.72
CA ASN A 109 -0.11 -0.39 -7.82
C ASN A 109 -0.34 1.12 -7.63
N ARG A 110 0.77 1.86 -7.67
CA ARG A 110 0.80 3.31 -7.42
C ARG A 110 -0.05 4.09 -8.40
N GLU A 111 0.00 3.75 -9.68
CA GLU A 111 -0.74 4.48 -10.71
C GLU A 111 -2.25 4.19 -10.65
N VAL A 112 -2.66 2.97 -10.26
CA VAL A 112 -4.08 2.67 -9.96
C VAL A 112 -4.61 3.57 -8.85
N LYS A 113 -3.87 3.68 -7.73
CA LYS A 113 -4.24 4.57 -6.62
C LYS A 113 -4.28 6.03 -7.06
N ARG A 114 -3.22 6.49 -7.73
CA ARG A 114 -3.08 7.87 -8.21
C ARG A 114 -4.26 8.31 -9.09
N VAL A 115 -4.77 7.42 -9.94
CA VAL A 115 -5.93 7.72 -10.78
C VAL A 115 -7.17 7.99 -9.92
N TYR A 116 -7.44 7.14 -8.92
CA TYR A 116 -8.55 7.36 -7.99
C TYR A 116 -8.36 8.61 -7.11
N GLU A 117 -7.16 8.81 -6.59
CA GLU A 117 -6.84 9.96 -5.74
C GLU A 117 -7.13 11.28 -6.45
N ARG A 118 -6.74 11.36 -7.72
CA ARG A 118 -6.99 12.53 -8.56
C ARG A 118 -8.45 12.66 -8.95
N LEU A 119 -9.13 11.55 -9.24
CA LEU A 119 -10.53 11.56 -9.63
C LEU A 119 -11.45 12.10 -8.51
N TRP A 120 -11.15 11.72 -7.28
CA TRP A 120 -11.89 12.17 -6.10
C TRP A 120 -11.24 13.35 -5.38
N ASN A 121 -10.09 13.82 -5.88
CA ASN A 121 -9.29 14.88 -5.30
C ASN A 121 -8.95 14.66 -3.80
N ARG A 122 -8.78 13.40 -3.37
CA ARG A 122 -8.40 13.04 -2.00
C ARG A 122 -7.57 11.76 -1.97
N SER A 123 -6.70 11.63 -0.98
CA SER A 123 -5.83 10.46 -0.77
C SER A 123 -6.34 9.46 0.27
N ASP A 124 -7.45 9.75 0.93
CA ASP A 124 -8.06 8.96 2.01
C ASP A 124 -9.10 7.94 1.50
N LEU A 125 -8.95 7.49 0.25
CA LEU A 125 -9.94 6.66 -0.42
C LEU A 125 -9.90 5.21 0.10
N LEU A 126 -11.06 4.72 0.54
CA LEU A 126 -11.29 3.29 0.73
C LEU A 126 -11.58 2.69 -0.64
N VAL A 127 -10.64 1.89 -1.14
CA VAL A 127 -10.85 1.15 -2.38
C VAL A 127 -11.23 -0.29 -2.01
N SER A 128 -12.47 -0.66 -2.30
CA SER A 128 -12.94 -2.04 -2.13
C SER A 128 -12.62 -2.81 -3.42
N PHE A 129 -11.85 -3.89 -3.29
CA PHE A 129 -11.51 -4.76 -4.42
C PHE A 129 -12.17 -6.12 -4.20
N GLU A 130 -13.29 -6.34 -4.88
CA GLU A 130 -14.21 -7.43 -4.52
C GLU A 130 -14.10 -8.63 -5.47
N GLY A 131 -13.60 -8.48 -6.71
CA GLY A 131 -13.53 -9.60 -7.65
C GLY A 131 -12.67 -9.39 -8.89
N CYS A 132 -12.59 -10.46 -9.70
CA CYS A 132 -11.93 -10.48 -11.00
C CYS A 132 -12.81 -11.27 -12.00
N GLY A 133 -12.98 -10.73 -13.21
CA GLY A 133 -13.38 -11.46 -14.40
C GLY A 133 -12.27 -12.41 -14.81
N ILE A 134 -12.53 -13.72 -14.78
CA ILE A 134 -11.60 -14.77 -15.16
C ILE A 134 -12.29 -15.64 -16.21
N PHE A 135 -11.96 -15.40 -17.47
CA PHE A 135 -12.54 -16.15 -18.57
C PHE A 135 -11.73 -17.41 -18.91
N ARG A 136 -12.45 -18.48 -19.24
CA ARG A 136 -11.87 -19.67 -19.85
C ARG A 136 -11.79 -19.47 -21.34
N ASP A 137 -10.73 -19.99 -21.95
CA ASP A 137 -10.69 -20.14 -23.40
C ASP A 137 -11.76 -21.16 -23.83
N TRP A 138 -12.85 -20.63 -24.38
CA TRP A 138 -14.00 -21.40 -24.83
C TRP A 138 -13.76 -22.08 -26.19
N SER A 139 -12.58 -21.89 -26.81
CA SER A 139 -12.16 -22.67 -27.97
C SER A 139 -12.01 -24.16 -27.60
N TYR A 140 -11.61 -24.47 -26.36
CA TYR A 140 -11.55 -25.84 -25.82
C TYR A 140 -12.93 -26.44 -25.51
N ASN A 141 -13.91 -25.62 -25.14
CA ASN A 141 -15.28 -26.05 -24.88
C ASN A 141 -16.26 -24.88 -25.01
N GLN A 142 -17.14 -24.94 -26.01
CA GLN A 142 -18.12 -23.88 -26.32
C GLN A 142 -19.07 -23.55 -25.15
N THR A 143 -19.33 -24.52 -24.26
CA THR A 143 -20.17 -24.30 -23.07
C THR A 143 -19.52 -23.39 -22.03
N TRP A 144 -18.23 -23.07 -22.18
CA TRP A 144 -17.51 -22.14 -21.29
C TRP A 144 -17.64 -20.68 -21.74
N LYS A 145 -18.24 -20.43 -22.90
CA LYS A 145 -18.46 -19.09 -23.41
C LYS A 145 -19.41 -18.33 -22.49
N THR A 146 -18.97 -17.15 -22.06
CA THR A 146 -19.73 -16.26 -21.17
C THR A 146 -20.96 -15.70 -21.88
N GLU A 147 -22.04 -15.47 -21.15
CA GLU A 147 -23.26 -14.85 -21.65
C GLU A 147 -23.08 -13.33 -21.77
N SER A 148 -23.62 -12.74 -22.84
CA SER A 148 -23.68 -11.30 -23.07
C SER A 148 -25.10 -10.75 -22.80
N GLY A 149 -25.22 -9.45 -22.56
CA GLY A 149 -26.53 -8.77 -22.57
C GLY A 149 -27.25 -8.71 -21.23
N TRP A 150 -26.56 -9.04 -20.14
CA TRP A 150 -27.04 -8.80 -18.77
C TRP A 150 -26.73 -7.34 -18.36
N ASN A 151 -27.38 -6.40 -19.04
CA ASN A 151 -27.16 -4.98 -18.81
C ASN A 151 -27.56 -4.61 -17.37
N HIS A 152 -26.69 -3.90 -16.67
CA HIS A 152 -26.93 -3.49 -15.28
C HIS A 152 -26.19 -2.19 -14.97
N VAL A 153 -26.52 -1.64 -13.81
CA VAL A 153 -25.78 -0.59 -13.12
C VAL A 153 -25.45 -1.09 -11.71
N ASP A 154 -24.33 -0.65 -11.17
CA ASP A 154 -23.84 -1.05 -9.83
C ASP A 154 -24.16 -0.03 -8.75
N GLN A 155 -25.03 0.93 -9.10
CA GLN A 155 -25.58 1.90 -8.18
C GLN A 155 -27.09 1.96 -8.33
N ASN A 156 -27.79 2.05 -7.21
CA ASN A 156 -29.24 2.09 -7.23
C ASN A 156 -29.77 3.52 -7.41
N PRO A 157 -30.57 3.80 -8.45
CA PRO A 157 -31.05 5.14 -8.77
C PRO A 157 -32.10 5.70 -7.79
N ASP A 158 -32.73 4.83 -7.00
CA ASP A 158 -33.72 5.19 -5.99
C ASP A 158 -33.09 5.52 -4.63
N SER A 159 -32.03 4.80 -4.22
CA SER A 159 -31.35 5.05 -2.93
C SER A 159 -30.12 5.95 -3.05
N LYS A 160 -29.42 5.94 -4.20
CA LYS A 160 -28.16 6.67 -4.43
C LYS A 160 -28.21 7.37 -5.79
N PRO A 161 -28.90 8.52 -5.93
CA PRO A 161 -29.12 9.17 -7.23
C PRO A 161 -27.89 9.91 -7.79
N ASN A 162 -26.97 10.34 -6.93
CA ASN A 162 -25.74 11.06 -7.31
C ASN A 162 -24.57 10.09 -7.45
N ARG A 163 -23.51 10.45 -8.18
CA ARG A 163 -22.31 9.59 -8.31
C ARG A 163 -21.74 9.29 -6.92
N CYS A 164 -21.88 8.05 -6.46
CA CYS A 164 -21.32 7.62 -5.19
C CYS A 164 -20.13 6.70 -5.39
N CYS A 165 -19.94 6.13 -6.59
CA CYS A 165 -18.85 5.19 -6.85
C CYS A 165 -18.33 5.32 -8.29
N VAL A 166 -17.02 5.14 -8.46
CA VAL A 166 -16.39 4.87 -9.75
C VAL A 166 -15.69 3.54 -9.65
N GLN A 167 -15.97 2.69 -10.62
CA GLN A 167 -15.44 1.35 -10.71
C GLN A 167 -14.35 1.26 -11.77
N GLY A 168 -13.48 0.26 -11.70
CA GLY A 168 -12.44 0.09 -12.70
C GLY A 168 -11.81 -1.28 -12.73
N PHE A 169 -10.89 -1.48 -13.67
CA PHE A 169 -10.08 -2.67 -13.75
C PHE A 169 -8.76 -2.46 -14.46
N VAL A 170 -7.70 -3.12 -13.99
CA VAL A 170 -6.47 -3.25 -14.78
C VAL A 170 -6.61 -4.48 -15.67
N SER A 171 -6.40 -4.31 -16.97
CA SER A 171 -6.48 -5.41 -17.93
C SER A 171 -5.17 -6.18 -17.95
N LEU A 172 -5.22 -7.51 -17.86
CA LEU A 172 -4.01 -8.34 -18.04
C LEU A 172 -3.80 -8.77 -19.50
N THR A 173 -4.78 -8.53 -20.36
CA THR A 173 -4.75 -8.92 -21.77
C THR A 173 -5.31 -7.81 -22.64
N ASP A 174 -4.98 -7.83 -23.92
CA ASP A 174 -5.61 -6.90 -24.87
C ASP A 174 -7.10 -7.20 -25.02
N GLN A 175 -7.90 -6.14 -25.17
CA GLN A 175 -9.34 -6.19 -25.30
C GLN A 175 -9.80 -5.66 -26.63
N SER A 176 -10.55 -6.50 -27.30
CA SER A 176 -11.00 -6.34 -28.67
C SER A 176 -12.17 -7.28 -28.92
N GLU A 177 -12.79 -7.19 -30.08
CA GLU A 177 -13.83 -8.10 -30.53
C GLU A 177 -13.36 -9.57 -30.51
N SER A 178 -12.05 -9.80 -30.65
CA SER A 178 -11.45 -11.13 -30.64
C SER A 178 -11.18 -11.71 -29.25
N THR A 179 -11.14 -10.85 -28.21
CA THR A 179 -10.84 -11.26 -26.83
C THR A 179 -12.03 -11.05 -25.88
N GLY A 180 -12.99 -10.20 -26.25
CA GLY A 180 -14.12 -9.83 -25.40
C GLY A 180 -13.75 -8.67 -24.48
N GLY A 181 -14.53 -8.47 -23.42
CA GLY A 181 -14.28 -7.44 -22.41
C GLY A 181 -15.53 -6.72 -21.95
N LEU A 182 -15.34 -5.52 -21.39
CA LEU A 182 -16.41 -4.69 -20.88
C LEU A 182 -17.14 -3.98 -22.02
N ILE A 183 -18.46 -4.15 -22.08
CA ILE A 183 -19.34 -3.31 -22.86
C ILE A 183 -19.90 -2.22 -21.94
N VAL A 184 -19.76 -0.98 -22.38
CA VAL A 184 -20.37 0.19 -21.74
C VAL A 184 -21.41 0.80 -22.67
N PHE A 185 -22.37 1.53 -22.11
CA PHE A 185 -23.34 2.32 -22.89
C PHE A 185 -23.05 3.80 -22.65
N PRO A 186 -22.18 4.43 -23.47
CA PRO A 186 -21.69 5.78 -23.18
C PRO A 186 -22.82 6.78 -22.97
N ARG A 187 -22.62 7.69 -22.00
CA ARG A 187 -23.57 8.74 -21.58
C ARG A 187 -24.83 8.22 -20.86
N SER A 188 -25.01 6.92 -20.65
CA SER A 188 -26.20 6.42 -19.95
C SER A 188 -26.24 6.84 -18.47
N HIS A 189 -25.09 7.13 -17.85
CA HIS A 189 -24.98 7.67 -16.48
C HIS A 189 -25.62 9.06 -16.34
N LEU A 190 -25.69 9.85 -17.42
CA LEU A 190 -26.41 11.13 -17.45
C LEU A 190 -27.93 10.96 -17.42
N ARG A 191 -28.41 9.75 -17.74
CA ARG A 191 -29.83 9.36 -17.79
C ARG A 191 -30.19 8.38 -16.68
N PHE A 192 -29.33 8.27 -15.66
CA PHE A 192 -29.46 7.33 -14.56
C PHE A 192 -30.78 7.46 -13.78
N SER A 193 -31.35 8.66 -13.71
CA SER A 193 -32.67 8.89 -13.10
C SER A 193 -33.83 8.20 -13.83
N GLU A 194 -33.68 7.88 -15.12
CA GLU A 194 -34.69 7.14 -15.89
C GLU A 194 -34.78 5.66 -15.49
N LEU A 195 -33.80 5.14 -14.73
CA LEU A 195 -33.77 3.75 -14.26
C LEU A 195 -34.48 3.54 -12.91
N ARG A 196 -35.06 4.59 -12.32
CA ARG A 196 -35.79 4.51 -11.05
C ARG A 196 -36.94 3.51 -11.13
N GLY A 197 -37.14 2.76 -10.06
CA GLY A 197 -38.18 1.72 -9.98
C GLY A 197 -37.80 0.36 -10.57
N LEU A 198 -36.64 0.22 -11.22
CA LEU A 198 -36.13 -1.08 -11.68
C LEU A 198 -35.49 -1.92 -10.56
N GLY A 199 -34.96 -1.26 -9.52
CA GLY A 199 -34.25 -1.89 -8.41
C GLY A 199 -35.06 -1.94 -7.12
N SER A 200 -34.63 -2.77 -6.16
CA SER A 200 -35.12 -2.67 -4.78
C SER A 200 -34.22 -1.73 -3.98
N LYS A 201 -34.78 -0.89 -3.11
CA LYS A 201 -33.99 0.07 -2.28
C LYS A 201 -32.91 -0.60 -1.40
N ALA A 202 -32.94 -1.92 -1.25
CA ALA A 202 -32.02 -2.70 -0.44
C ALA A 202 -30.78 -3.20 -1.20
N ARG A 203 -30.66 -3.00 -2.52
CA ARG A 203 -29.52 -3.48 -3.32
C ARG A 203 -29.01 -2.40 -4.26
N ASP A 204 -27.69 -2.29 -4.36
CA ASP A 204 -27.03 -1.34 -5.28
C ASP A 204 -27.02 -1.84 -6.73
N PHE A 205 -26.90 -3.16 -6.94
CA PHE A 205 -26.95 -3.79 -8.25
C PHE A 205 -28.38 -3.78 -8.82
N VAL A 206 -28.57 -3.18 -10.00
CA VAL A 206 -29.85 -3.08 -10.69
C VAL A 206 -29.73 -3.56 -12.13
N ILE A 207 -30.47 -4.62 -12.45
CA ILE A 207 -30.59 -5.13 -13.83
C ILE A 207 -31.43 -4.16 -14.64
N VAL A 208 -30.96 -3.81 -15.84
CA VAL A 208 -31.68 -3.00 -16.82
C VAL A 208 -32.17 -3.93 -17.94
N PRO A 209 -33.48 -4.24 -18.00
CA PRO A 209 -34.02 -5.10 -19.05
C PRO A 209 -33.69 -4.56 -20.43
N SER A 210 -33.33 -5.44 -21.38
CA SER A 210 -33.05 -5.03 -22.77
C SER A 210 -34.25 -4.38 -23.48
N THR A 211 -35.46 -4.57 -22.95
CA THR A 211 -36.70 -3.92 -23.39
C THR A 211 -36.93 -2.54 -22.80
N HIS A 212 -36.03 -2.04 -21.93
CA HIS A 212 -36.19 -0.74 -21.30
C HIS A 212 -36.08 0.40 -22.32
N PRO A 213 -36.93 1.45 -22.26
CA PRO A 213 -36.92 2.56 -23.23
C PRO A 213 -35.61 3.37 -23.29
N ILE A 214 -34.67 3.11 -22.38
CA ILE A 214 -33.33 3.69 -22.43
C ILE A 214 -32.56 3.26 -23.67
N PHE A 215 -32.87 2.08 -24.22
CA PHE A 215 -32.26 1.51 -25.42
C PHE A 215 -33.00 1.86 -26.72
N ASP A 216 -34.21 2.41 -26.63
CA ASP A 216 -35.01 2.78 -27.80
C ASP A 216 -34.28 3.81 -28.67
N GLU A 217 -34.50 3.75 -29.99
CA GLU A 217 -34.02 4.73 -30.97
C GLU A 217 -32.51 5.03 -30.90
N GLY A 218 -31.70 4.07 -30.44
CA GLY A 218 -30.25 4.25 -30.31
C GLY A 218 -29.85 5.23 -29.20
N ARG A 219 -30.75 5.54 -28.25
CA ARG A 219 -30.46 6.46 -27.14
C ARG A 219 -29.40 5.93 -26.17
N ALA A 220 -29.11 4.63 -26.19
CA ALA A 220 -27.97 4.00 -25.54
C ALA A 220 -27.47 2.86 -26.44
N ILE A 221 -26.25 2.97 -26.96
CA ILE A 221 -25.62 1.96 -27.82
C ILE A 221 -24.43 1.37 -27.08
N GLY A 222 -24.42 0.05 -26.93
CA GLY A 222 -23.34 -0.67 -26.29
C GLY A 222 -22.06 -0.59 -27.13
N LYS A 223 -20.94 -0.25 -26.48
CA LYS A 223 -19.60 -0.17 -27.06
C LYS A 223 -18.65 -1.05 -26.25
N LEU A 224 -17.92 -1.92 -26.94
CA LEU A 224 -16.80 -2.65 -26.34
C LEU A 224 -15.68 -1.66 -26.01
N VAL A 225 -15.16 -1.73 -24.79
CA VAL A 225 -14.00 -0.94 -24.37
C VAL A 225 -12.73 -1.67 -24.82
N HIS A 226 -12.09 -1.16 -25.87
CA HIS A 226 -10.78 -1.62 -26.28
C HIS A 226 -9.74 -1.15 -25.27
N CYS A 227 -8.75 -1.96 -24.96
CA CYS A 227 -7.58 -1.54 -24.17
C CYS A 227 -6.45 -2.55 -24.36
N HIS A 228 -5.24 -2.16 -23.99
CA HIS A 228 -4.10 -3.07 -23.97
C HIS A 228 -3.90 -3.66 -22.60
N ALA A 229 -3.17 -4.77 -22.55
CA ALA A 229 -2.64 -5.30 -21.32
C ALA A 229 -1.84 -4.22 -20.56
N GLY A 230 -2.14 -4.05 -19.28
CA GLY A 230 -1.57 -3.03 -18.40
C GLY A 230 -2.36 -1.72 -18.30
N ASP A 231 -3.38 -1.53 -19.14
CA ASP A 231 -4.26 -0.36 -19.05
C ASP A 231 -5.25 -0.47 -17.90
N PHE A 232 -5.68 0.68 -17.39
CA PHE A 232 -6.68 0.82 -16.35
C PHE A 232 -7.98 1.41 -16.90
N VAL A 233 -9.01 0.59 -17.00
CA VAL A 233 -10.35 0.99 -17.44
C VAL A 233 -11.16 1.43 -16.23
N LEU A 234 -11.88 2.55 -16.33
CA LEU A 234 -12.76 3.08 -15.29
C LEU A 234 -14.15 3.36 -15.85
N TRP A 235 -15.18 3.21 -15.02
CA TRP A 235 -16.54 3.64 -15.33
C TRP A 235 -17.29 4.12 -14.08
N ASP A 236 -18.19 5.07 -14.29
CA ASP A 236 -19.15 5.52 -13.29
C ASP A 236 -20.11 4.37 -12.95
N SER A 237 -20.35 4.08 -11.67
CA SER A 237 -21.23 2.96 -11.27
C SER A 237 -22.68 3.11 -11.75
N ARG A 238 -23.07 4.33 -12.17
CA ARG A 238 -24.36 4.65 -12.80
C ARG A 238 -24.41 4.33 -14.29
N LEU A 239 -23.27 4.05 -14.91
CA LEU A 239 -23.18 3.69 -16.33
C LEU A 239 -23.72 2.27 -16.53
N ILE A 240 -24.59 2.10 -17.53
CA ILE A 240 -25.05 0.78 -17.91
C ILE A 240 -23.88 0.05 -18.55
N HIS A 241 -23.61 -1.16 -18.09
CA HIS A 241 -22.53 -1.97 -18.60
C HIS A 241 -22.84 -3.47 -18.47
N CYS A 242 -22.02 -4.30 -19.13
CA CYS A 242 -21.99 -5.74 -18.96
C CYS A 242 -20.68 -6.33 -19.51
N ASN A 243 -20.34 -7.55 -19.13
CA ASN A 243 -19.26 -8.29 -19.80
C ASN A 243 -19.76 -8.91 -21.11
N SER A 244 -18.87 -8.99 -22.09
CA SER A 244 -19.07 -9.70 -23.34
C SER A 244 -17.94 -10.67 -23.61
N PRO A 245 -18.23 -11.91 -24.06
CA PRO A 245 -17.20 -12.78 -24.62
C PRO A 245 -16.68 -12.21 -25.95
N ALA A 246 -15.59 -12.80 -26.44
CA ALA A 246 -15.15 -12.62 -27.82
C ALA A 246 -16.28 -12.94 -28.82
N THR A 247 -16.46 -12.03 -29.79
CA THR A 247 -17.48 -12.13 -30.84
C THR A 247 -16.93 -12.74 -32.12
N ALA A 248 -15.61 -12.77 -32.31
CA ALA A 248 -14.96 -13.41 -33.45
C ALA A 248 -14.25 -14.72 -33.05
N LEU A 249 -14.75 -15.87 -33.54
CA LEU A 249 -13.86 -17.00 -33.83
C LEU A 249 -12.96 -16.53 -34.98
N LYS A 250 -11.63 -16.71 -34.92
CA LYS A 250 -10.72 -16.31 -35.99
C LYS A 250 -11.18 -16.84 -37.36
N SER A 251 -11.90 -16.00 -38.12
CA SER A 251 -11.89 -15.89 -39.58
C SER A 251 -12.82 -14.74 -40.03
N ASN A 252 -12.21 -13.66 -40.51
CA ASN A 252 -12.70 -12.68 -41.49
C ASN A 252 -14.08 -11.99 -41.33
N CYS A 253 -14.01 -10.65 -41.31
CA CYS A 253 -15.03 -9.66 -41.69
C CYS A 253 -16.26 -9.43 -40.79
N VAL A 254 -16.33 -8.19 -40.26
CA VAL A 254 -17.50 -7.30 -40.14
C VAL A 254 -18.88 -7.93 -40.36
N ARG A 255 -19.75 -7.91 -39.33
CA ARG A 255 -21.06 -7.24 -39.41
C ARG A 255 -21.80 -7.17 -38.07
N VAL A 256 -22.19 -5.93 -37.77
CA VAL A 256 -23.19 -5.51 -36.81
C VAL A 256 -24.60 -5.98 -37.24
N LYS A 257 -25.47 -6.16 -36.23
CA LYS A 257 -26.94 -6.39 -36.22
C LYS A 257 -27.40 -7.84 -36.09
N ALA A 258 -28.18 -8.06 -35.03
CA ALA A 258 -29.31 -8.99 -35.07
C ALA A 258 -30.55 -8.28 -34.51
N GLN A 259 -31.26 -7.59 -35.41
CA GLN A 259 -32.71 -7.57 -35.40
C GLN A 259 -33.15 -8.08 -36.78
N SER A 260 -33.85 -9.22 -36.78
CA SER A 260 -34.66 -9.84 -37.85
C SER A 260 -34.15 -9.78 -39.29
N CYS A 261 -33.89 -10.94 -39.90
CA CYS A 261 -34.43 -11.32 -41.22
C CYS A 261 -34.36 -12.84 -41.42
N GLN A 262 -35.48 -13.38 -41.87
CA GLN A 262 -35.66 -14.73 -42.43
C GLN A 262 -34.93 -14.88 -43.78
N GLU A 263 -34.85 -16.15 -44.19
CA GLU A 263 -34.74 -16.69 -45.57
C GLU A 263 -33.36 -16.96 -46.20
N LEU A 264 -33.18 -18.28 -46.44
CA LEU A 264 -32.67 -18.95 -47.65
C LEU A 264 -31.27 -18.62 -48.17
N ALA A 265 -30.37 -19.63 -48.14
CA ALA A 265 -29.95 -20.36 -49.35
C ALA A 265 -29.03 -21.55 -49.02
N GLN A 266 -29.18 -22.60 -49.82
CA GLN A 266 -28.59 -23.94 -49.78
C GLN A 266 -27.18 -24.04 -50.42
N TYR A 267 -26.63 -25.27 -50.36
CA TYR A 267 -25.47 -25.89 -51.07
C TYR A 267 -24.12 -25.80 -50.34
N SER A 268 -23.29 -26.85 -50.23
CA SER A 268 -23.36 -28.28 -50.56
C SER A 268 -22.13 -29.01 -50.01
N GLN A 269 -22.25 -30.33 -49.88
CA GLN A 269 -21.29 -31.34 -49.38
C GLN A 269 -19.96 -31.47 -50.16
N CYS A 270 -18.91 -31.96 -49.47
CA CYS A 270 -17.97 -33.05 -49.83
C CYS A 270 -16.69 -32.94 -48.97
N SER A 271 -15.85 -33.93 -48.69
CA SER A 271 -15.92 -35.35 -48.29
C SER A 271 -14.46 -35.81 -48.09
N SER A 272 -14.24 -36.75 -47.16
CA SER A 272 -13.13 -37.74 -47.07
C SER A 272 -11.66 -37.31 -46.81
N ASN A 273 -11.21 -37.62 -45.59
CA ASN A 273 -9.98 -38.34 -45.15
C ASN A 273 -8.71 -38.38 -46.04
N LEU A 274 -7.61 -37.82 -45.51
CA LEU A 274 -6.35 -38.56 -45.25
C LEU A 274 -5.51 -37.81 -44.19
N ALA A 275 -4.93 -38.57 -43.25
CA ALA A 275 -4.29 -38.07 -42.04
C ALA A 275 -2.80 -37.69 -42.19
N CYS A 276 -2.40 -36.72 -41.35
CA CYS A 276 -1.07 -36.41 -40.84
C CYS A 276 -0.01 -35.80 -41.77
N ARG A 277 0.21 -34.47 -41.64
CA ARG A 277 1.46 -33.82 -41.17
C ARG A 277 1.34 -32.29 -41.24
N CYS A 278 1.05 -31.66 -40.10
CA CYS A 278 1.30 -30.25 -39.72
C CYS A 278 1.16 -30.24 -38.18
N LEU A 279 1.96 -29.60 -37.33
CA LEU A 279 2.85 -28.46 -37.46
C LEU A 279 4.12 -28.69 -36.62
N LYS A 280 5.27 -28.26 -37.15
CA LYS A 280 6.38 -27.75 -36.34
C LYS A 280 6.31 -26.24 -36.42
N LEU A 281 5.78 -25.63 -35.36
CA LEU A 281 6.15 -24.31 -34.83
C LEU A 281 5.60 -24.32 -33.40
N ALA A 282 6.45 -24.77 -32.49
CA ALA A 282 6.27 -24.51 -31.07
C ALA A 282 6.78 -23.09 -30.78
N ALA A 283 6.22 -22.46 -29.74
CA ALA A 283 6.50 -21.13 -29.19
C ALA A 283 5.70 -19.97 -29.80
N ASP A 284 4.43 -19.85 -29.39
CA ASP A 284 3.88 -18.66 -28.71
C ASP A 284 2.36 -18.83 -28.58
N THR A 285 1.94 -19.58 -27.58
CA THR A 285 0.54 -19.63 -27.17
C THR A 285 0.44 -19.07 -25.76
N ASN A 286 0.22 -17.76 -25.68
CA ASN A 286 -0.48 -17.12 -24.58
C ASN A 286 -1.82 -17.86 -24.40
N ALA A 287 -1.86 -18.85 -23.51
CA ALA A 287 -3.08 -19.51 -23.07
C ALA A 287 -3.90 -18.47 -22.29
N GLY A 288 -4.84 -17.84 -22.98
CA GLY A 288 -5.55 -16.64 -22.55
C GLY A 288 -6.51 -16.91 -21.39
N ILE A 289 -6.09 -16.53 -20.19
CA ILE A 289 -6.99 -15.98 -19.19
C ILE A 289 -7.05 -14.48 -19.44
N CYS A 290 -8.19 -13.97 -19.89
CA CYS A 290 -8.49 -12.55 -19.82
C CYS A 290 -8.90 -12.25 -18.37
N GLY A 291 -7.95 -11.77 -17.57
CA GLY A 291 -8.16 -11.32 -16.22
C GLY A 291 -8.53 -9.84 -16.22
N PHE A 292 -9.68 -9.50 -15.64
CA PHE A 292 -10.08 -8.11 -15.42
C PHE A 292 -10.57 -7.91 -14.00
N LEU A 293 -9.95 -6.97 -13.31
CA LEU A 293 -10.30 -6.59 -11.95
C LEU A 293 -11.73 -5.99 -11.83
N TYR A 294 -12.30 -5.92 -10.64
CA TYR A 294 -13.34 -4.94 -10.29
C TYR A 294 -12.81 -4.15 -9.11
N VAL A 295 -12.54 -2.88 -9.36
CA VAL A 295 -12.18 -1.88 -8.36
C VAL A 295 -13.42 -1.05 -8.14
N THR A 296 -13.82 -0.80 -6.89
CA THR A 296 -14.88 0.17 -6.59
C THR A 296 -14.33 1.21 -5.63
N CYS A 297 -14.53 2.48 -5.92
CA CYS A 297 -14.12 3.58 -5.06
C CYS A 297 -15.31 4.51 -4.84
N SER A 298 -15.78 4.63 -3.59
CA SER A 298 -16.89 5.48 -3.21
C SER A 298 -16.48 6.67 -2.34
N GLU A 299 -17.18 7.80 -2.50
CA GLU A 299 -17.16 8.89 -1.53
C GLU A 299 -17.91 8.43 -0.27
N LEU A 300 -17.20 8.09 0.81
CA LEU A 300 -17.87 7.76 2.08
C LEU A 300 -18.03 9.01 2.95
N VAL A 301 -19.28 9.44 3.12
CA VAL A 301 -19.74 10.16 4.33
C VAL A 301 -19.83 9.10 5.44
N LEU A 302 -19.13 9.35 6.54
CA LEU A 302 -19.10 8.50 7.73
C LEU A 302 -20.50 8.08 8.18
N CYS A 303 -20.81 6.78 8.10
CA CYS A 303 -21.88 6.17 8.88
C CYS A 303 -21.27 5.04 9.72
N PHE A 304 -20.86 5.39 10.94
CA PHE A 304 -20.74 4.42 12.02
C PHE A 304 -22.17 3.98 12.39
N GLY A 305 -22.52 2.73 12.06
CA GLY A 305 -23.73 2.06 12.53
C GLY A 305 -23.35 0.93 13.49
N GLU A 306 -23.96 0.93 14.66
CA GLU A 306 -23.78 -0.02 15.75
C GLU A 306 -24.08 -1.46 15.30
N ASN A 307 -23.05 -2.19 14.87
CA ASN A 307 -22.81 -3.62 15.14
C ASN A 307 -21.57 -4.06 14.36
N ARG A 308 -20.46 -4.15 15.08
CA ARG A 308 -19.13 -4.48 14.58
C ARG A 308 -19.09 -5.92 14.07
N THR A 309 -18.92 -6.10 12.77
CA THR A 309 -18.28 -7.30 12.21
C THR A 309 -17.32 -6.88 11.12
N CYS A 310 -16.02 -7.02 11.39
CA CYS A 310 -14.94 -6.93 10.41
C CYS A 310 -14.29 -8.31 10.34
N PHE A 311 -14.09 -8.82 9.12
CA PHE A 311 -13.43 -10.08 8.86
C PHE A 311 -11.92 -9.86 8.71
N THR A 312 -11.12 -10.60 9.47
CA THR A 312 -9.67 -10.77 9.29
C THR A 312 -9.36 -12.24 8.95
N PRO A 313 -8.19 -12.56 8.38
CA PRO A 313 -7.93 -13.81 7.64
C PRO A 313 -7.86 -15.09 8.47
N ASP A 314 -7.78 -14.96 9.80
CA ASP A 314 -7.65 -16.09 10.71
C ASP A 314 -8.86 -16.06 11.64
N HIS A 315 -9.78 -17.02 11.51
CA HIS A 315 -10.61 -17.65 12.55
C HIS A 315 -11.87 -18.30 11.92
N VAL A 316 -12.05 -19.59 12.22
CA VAL A 316 -13.26 -20.38 11.96
C VAL A 316 -14.41 -19.82 12.80
N CYS A 317 -15.59 -19.65 12.20
CA CYS A 317 -16.80 -19.22 12.91
C CYS A 317 -17.13 -20.14 14.09
N VAL A 318 -17.12 -19.59 15.30
CA VAL A 318 -17.83 -20.17 16.45
C VAL A 318 -18.96 -19.21 16.81
N GLN A 319 -20.21 -19.68 16.69
CA GLN A 319 -21.39 -18.95 17.15
C GLN A 319 -21.30 -18.73 18.67
N HIS A 320 -21.39 -17.48 19.12
CA HIS A 320 -21.40 -17.14 20.55
C HIS A 320 -22.85 -17.11 21.11
N PRO A 321 -23.16 -17.69 22.29
CA PRO A 321 -24.54 -17.95 22.74
C PRO A 321 -25.28 -16.76 23.43
N GLN A 322 -24.89 -15.50 23.20
CA GLN A 322 -25.44 -14.36 23.99
C GLN A 322 -26.34 -13.37 23.22
N CYS A 323 -26.83 -13.72 22.04
CA CYS A 323 -27.90 -12.95 21.41
C CYS A 323 -29.29 -13.32 21.97
N GLN A 324 -29.62 -12.85 23.18
CA GLN A 324 -31.01 -12.66 23.61
C GLN A 324 -31.16 -11.35 24.41
N ALA A 325 -32.23 -10.61 24.06
CA ALA A 325 -32.83 -9.44 24.73
C ALA A 325 -32.38 -8.02 24.30
N LEU A 326 -33.29 -7.40 23.52
CA LEU A 326 -33.56 -5.99 23.20
C LEU A 326 -33.85 -5.11 24.46
N PRO A 327 -34.30 -3.82 24.36
CA PRO A 327 -34.04 -2.68 23.43
C PRO A 327 -33.81 -1.33 24.17
N LEU A 328 -33.53 -0.21 23.47
CA LEU A 328 -34.26 1.09 23.58
C LEU A 328 -33.58 2.24 22.78
N CYS A 329 -34.38 2.88 21.91
CA CYS A 329 -34.10 4.10 21.13
C CYS A 329 -34.26 5.39 21.98
N TYR A 330 -33.64 6.53 21.57
CA TYR A 330 -34.18 7.93 21.64
C TYR A 330 -33.21 8.96 21.00
N PRO A 331 -33.61 10.23 20.69
CA PRO A 331 -33.39 10.85 19.38
C PRO A 331 -32.56 12.16 19.37
N ILE A 332 -32.32 12.63 18.14
CA ILE A 332 -31.60 13.83 17.68
C ILE A 332 -32.20 15.15 18.22
N HIS A 333 -31.35 16.11 18.59
CA HIS A 333 -31.69 17.54 18.64
C HIS A 333 -30.72 18.38 17.79
N MET A 334 -31.32 19.29 17.01
CA MET A 334 -30.72 20.28 16.14
C MET A 334 -29.94 21.36 16.91
N ALA A 335 -28.82 21.81 16.36
CA ALA A 335 -28.30 23.17 16.57
C ALA A 335 -27.68 23.70 15.27
N THR A 336 -28.09 24.91 14.92
CA THR A 336 -27.86 25.67 13.69
C THR A 336 -26.54 26.45 13.67
N ASN A 337 -26.01 26.66 12.46
CA ASN A 337 -25.14 27.75 11.99
C ASN A 337 -23.88 28.11 12.81
N ILE A 338 -22.72 27.64 12.32
CA ILE A 338 -21.43 28.34 12.45
C ILE A 338 -20.79 28.39 11.06
N MET A 339 -20.55 29.60 10.54
CA MET A 339 -19.65 29.82 9.40
C MET A 339 -18.22 29.57 9.85
N CYS A 340 -17.51 28.65 9.19
CA CYS A 340 -16.05 28.53 9.33
C CYS A 340 -15.36 29.37 8.23
N PRO A 341 -14.37 30.21 8.59
CA PRO A 341 -13.53 30.89 7.61
C PRO A 341 -12.61 29.88 6.89
N SER A 342 -12.34 30.17 5.62
CA SER A 342 -11.43 29.45 4.73
C SER A 342 -10.07 29.17 5.38
N LEU A 343 -9.69 27.88 5.47
CA LEU A 343 -8.33 27.47 5.80
C LEU A 343 -7.48 27.42 4.52
N PRO A 344 -6.19 27.83 4.56
CA PRO A 344 -5.30 27.78 3.41
C PRO A 344 -4.91 26.34 3.08
N GLU A 345 -4.68 26.10 1.79
CA GLU A 345 -4.14 24.87 1.22
C GLU A 345 -2.88 24.43 1.99
N THR A 346 -2.93 23.24 2.58
CA THR A 346 -1.74 22.57 3.13
C THR A 346 -1.53 21.28 2.37
N THR A 347 -0.42 21.25 1.62
CA THR A 347 0.15 20.10 0.95
C THR A 347 0.38 18.96 1.95
N THR A 348 -0.48 17.93 1.92
CA THR A 348 -0.28 16.71 2.70
C THR A 348 0.66 15.76 1.97
N THR A 349 1.94 15.80 2.31
CA THR A 349 2.83 14.67 2.03
C THR A 349 2.61 13.61 3.12
N THR A 350 2.39 12.37 2.72
CA THR A 350 2.31 11.15 3.57
C THR A 350 3.66 10.78 4.18
N PRO A 351 3.70 10.05 5.31
CA PRO A 351 4.91 9.83 6.14
C PRO A 351 6.04 9.21 5.32
N THR A 352 7.30 9.36 5.75
CA THR A 352 8.46 8.70 5.16
C THR A 352 8.54 7.26 5.68
N PRO A 353 8.02 6.24 4.96
CA PRO A 353 8.62 4.91 5.05
C PRO A 353 10.07 5.04 4.57
N LEU A 354 10.96 4.17 5.05
CA LEU A 354 12.28 3.98 4.45
C LEU A 354 12.18 3.95 2.92
N PRO A 355 13.18 4.45 2.18
CA PRO A 355 13.02 4.66 0.75
C PRO A 355 12.72 3.36 -0.01
N ASP A 356 11.95 3.48 -1.10
CA ASP A 356 11.73 2.44 -2.14
C ASP A 356 13.06 1.87 -2.72
N ALA A 357 14.19 2.45 -2.33
CA ALA A 357 15.54 2.17 -2.78
C ALA A 357 16.17 0.87 -2.24
N ILE A 358 15.64 0.29 -1.16
CA ILE A 358 16.22 -0.92 -0.53
C ILE A 358 15.51 -2.18 -1.06
N CYS A 359 16.24 -3.02 -1.82
CA CYS A 359 15.73 -4.28 -2.37
C CYS A 359 16.04 -5.49 -1.44
N ALA A 360 15.46 -6.67 -1.71
CA ALA A 360 15.70 -7.88 -0.91
C ALA A 360 17.19 -8.29 -0.91
N GLN A 361 17.86 -8.14 -2.04
CA GLN A 361 19.27 -8.49 -2.25
C GLN A 361 20.24 -7.33 -1.92
N ALA A 362 19.73 -6.19 -1.44
CA ALA A 362 20.58 -5.06 -1.11
C ALA A 362 21.60 -5.44 -0.04
N ILE A 363 22.84 -5.06 -0.29
CA ILE A 363 23.95 -5.13 0.65
C ILE A 363 24.53 -3.74 0.82
N TRP A 364 25.28 -3.50 1.89
CA TRP A 364 25.94 -2.24 2.13
C TRP A 364 27.46 -2.43 2.01
N SER A 365 28.16 -1.36 1.67
CA SER A 365 29.62 -1.35 1.68
C SER A 365 30.11 -1.83 3.04
N ARG A 366 31.10 -2.73 3.08
CA ARG A 366 31.67 -3.16 4.37
C ARG A 366 32.36 -2.01 5.09
N ASN A 367 33.06 -1.17 4.33
CA ASN A 367 33.73 0.00 4.87
C ASN A 367 32.74 1.16 4.92
N GLY A 368 32.58 1.73 6.10
CA GLY A 368 31.84 2.95 6.37
C GLY A 368 32.73 4.19 6.22
N VAL A 369 32.05 5.32 6.08
CA VAL A 369 32.66 6.65 6.08
C VAL A 369 32.16 7.39 7.32
N THR A 370 33.08 7.92 8.12
CA THR A 370 32.71 8.81 9.23
C THR A 370 32.11 10.10 8.66
N VAL A 371 30.86 10.37 8.98
CA VAL A 371 30.10 11.52 8.49
C VAL A 371 29.80 12.56 9.57
N ALA A 372 29.87 12.17 10.85
CA ALA A 372 29.81 13.08 11.99
C ALA A 372 30.72 12.58 13.12
N GLY A 373 31.29 13.49 13.91
CA GLY A 373 32.23 13.16 14.99
C GLY A 373 33.55 12.55 14.51
N GLY A 374 34.06 11.56 15.26
CA GLY A 374 35.27 10.80 14.92
C GLY A 374 36.60 11.50 15.21
N ASN A 375 36.57 12.66 15.89
CA ASN A 375 37.77 13.38 16.34
C ASN A 375 38.01 13.19 17.85
N GLY A 376 37.65 12.01 18.36
CA GLY A 376 37.69 11.66 19.78
C GLY A 376 36.52 12.22 20.58
N LYS A 377 36.48 11.81 21.85
CA LYS A 377 35.53 12.28 22.86
C LYS A 377 35.79 13.76 23.19
N GLY A 378 34.75 14.59 23.15
CA GLY A 378 34.83 15.99 23.58
C GLY A 378 33.63 16.83 23.16
N GLY A 379 33.69 18.13 23.46
CA GLY A 379 32.59 19.08 23.26
C GLY A 379 32.75 20.00 22.04
N GLU A 380 33.85 19.91 21.30
CA GLU A 380 34.05 20.69 20.08
C GLU A 380 33.01 20.33 19.01
N LEU A 381 32.82 21.20 18.02
CA LEU A 381 31.78 21.03 16.99
C LEU A 381 32.03 19.82 16.06
N ASN A 382 33.23 19.24 16.06
CA ASN A 382 33.58 18.02 15.32
C ASN A 382 33.77 16.80 16.23
N GLN A 383 33.39 16.91 17.51
CA GLN A 383 33.48 15.87 18.52
C GLN A 383 32.09 15.50 19.03
N LEU A 384 31.97 14.27 19.51
CA LEU A 384 30.78 13.72 20.15
C LEU A 384 31.18 13.13 21.50
N ASP A 385 30.27 13.09 22.46
CA ASP A 385 30.46 12.39 23.72
C ASP A 385 29.18 11.66 24.13
N PHE A 386 29.23 10.33 24.08
CA PHE A 386 28.11 9.44 24.35
C PHE A 386 26.89 9.77 23.46
N ALA A 387 27.13 9.96 22.16
CA ALA A 387 26.06 10.22 21.20
C ALA A 387 25.18 8.97 21.02
N THR A 388 23.85 9.14 21.10
CA THR A 388 22.91 8.01 21.10
C THR A 388 21.95 8.06 19.92
N GLY A 389 21.09 9.06 19.85
CA GLY A 389 20.01 9.15 18.86
C GLY A 389 20.43 9.80 17.55
N LEU A 390 19.84 9.33 16.46
CA LEU A 390 20.18 9.72 15.10
C LEU A 390 18.92 9.99 14.28
N PHE A 391 18.87 11.16 13.65
CA PHE A 391 17.84 11.49 12.68
C PHE A 391 18.47 12.01 11.39
N ILE A 392 18.03 11.46 10.25
CA ILE A 392 18.43 11.90 8.91
C ILE A 392 17.22 12.55 8.25
N ASP A 393 17.36 13.80 7.81
CA ASP A 393 16.28 14.51 7.11
C ASP A 393 16.29 14.26 5.58
N ASP A 394 15.26 14.74 4.88
CA ASP A 394 15.10 14.55 3.43
C ASP A 394 16.19 15.27 2.59
N ASP A 395 16.94 16.19 3.21
CA ASP A 395 18.09 16.90 2.64
C ASP A 395 19.43 16.20 2.99
N ASP A 396 19.36 14.98 3.53
CA ASP A 396 20.48 14.15 4.00
C ASP A 396 21.29 14.82 5.15
N SER A 397 20.68 15.77 5.88
CA SER A 397 21.30 16.35 7.08
C SER A 397 21.25 15.36 8.24
N ILE A 398 22.30 15.35 9.04
CA ILE A 398 22.52 14.41 10.13
C ILE A 398 22.33 15.13 11.45
N TYR A 399 21.33 14.74 12.23
CA TYR A 399 21.10 15.25 13.57
C TYR A 399 21.44 14.19 14.59
N VAL A 400 22.19 14.57 15.62
CA VAL A 400 22.69 13.66 16.65
C VAL A 400 22.35 14.18 18.03
N ALA A 401 21.74 13.34 18.87
CA ALA A 401 21.61 13.58 20.30
C ALA A 401 22.95 13.30 20.98
N ASP A 402 23.68 14.36 21.32
CA ASP A 402 25.02 14.32 21.89
C ASP A 402 24.92 14.37 23.43
N GLN A 403 24.63 13.20 24.00
CA GLN A 403 24.04 13.05 25.33
C GLN A 403 24.85 13.74 26.44
N SER A 404 26.16 13.47 26.51
CA SER A 404 27.01 14.01 27.59
C SER A 404 27.31 15.50 27.41
N ASN A 405 27.32 15.97 26.16
CA ASN A 405 27.43 17.39 25.85
C ASN A 405 26.09 18.14 25.97
N ARG A 406 25.00 17.45 26.30
CA ARG A 406 23.68 18.04 26.60
C ARG A 406 23.14 18.92 25.46
N ARG A 407 23.33 18.45 24.22
CA ARG A 407 22.95 19.19 23.01
C ARG A 407 22.43 18.26 21.91
N VAL A 408 21.74 18.85 20.95
CA VAL A 408 21.54 18.27 19.61
C VAL A 408 22.40 19.05 18.64
N ILE A 409 23.19 18.32 17.85
CA ILE A 409 24.11 18.89 16.88
C ILE A 409 23.81 18.34 15.48
N LYS A 410 23.83 19.23 14.49
CA LYS A 410 23.48 18.99 13.09
C LYS A 410 24.72 19.07 12.19
N TRP A 411 24.88 18.12 11.29
CA TRP A 411 25.79 18.22 10.14
C TRP A 411 24.99 18.25 8.84
N ASN A 412 25.49 18.98 7.84
CA ASN A 412 24.91 18.98 6.50
C ASN A 412 25.41 17.76 5.70
N SER A 413 24.65 17.40 4.66
CA SER A 413 24.85 16.22 3.80
C SER A 413 26.32 15.90 3.45
N PRO A 414 26.70 14.60 3.42
CA PRO A 414 28.10 14.15 3.31
C PRO A 414 28.83 14.43 1.99
N ASP A 415 28.27 15.22 1.06
CA ASP A 415 29.00 15.63 -0.16
C ASP A 415 29.91 16.85 0.09
N VAL A 416 31.19 16.51 0.31
CA VAL A 416 32.37 17.24 -0.15
C VAL A 416 32.62 18.65 0.44
N SER A 417 33.54 18.67 1.42
CA SER A 417 34.66 19.63 1.57
C SER A 417 34.53 20.93 2.38
N SER A 418 33.41 21.30 3.01
CA SER A 418 33.37 22.62 3.68
C SER A 418 32.97 22.70 5.16
N SER A 419 32.66 21.62 5.87
CA SER A 419 32.71 21.66 7.35
C SER A 419 32.74 20.26 7.98
N LYS A 420 33.81 19.93 8.71
CA LYS A 420 33.81 18.80 9.68
C LYS A 420 33.08 19.15 10.98
N ASN A 421 32.75 20.43 11.16
CA ASN A 421 32.09 20.94 12.35
C ASN A 421 30.57 20.94 12.11
N GLY A 422 29.84 20.45 13.10
CA GLY A 422 28.40 20.55 13.17
C GLY A 422 27.96 21.92 13.69
N GLU A 423 26.66 22.12 13.69
CA GLU A 423 25.96 23.28 14.20
C GLU A 423 25.09 22.83 15.37
N VAL A 424 25.21 23.48 16.53
CA VAL A 424 24.34 23.20 17.68
C VAL A 424 22.95 23.77 17.37
N VAL A 425 21.94 22.89 17.35
CA VAL A 425 20.55 23.26 17.00
C VAL A 425 19.59 23.23 18.18
N ALA A 426 19.99 22.61 19.29
CA ALA A 426 19.33 22.72 20.59
C ALA A 426 20.33 22.43 21.71
N ASP A 427 20.27 23.19 22.80
CA ASP A 427 21.19 23.08 23.92
C ASP A 427 20.53 23.51 25.25
N GLU A 428 21.34 23.55 26.31
CA GLU A 428 20.91 23.91 27.66
C GLU A 428 20.44 25.37 27.79
N GLN A 429 20.81 26.26 26.86
CA GLN A 429 20.48 27.68 26.92
C GLN A 429 19.05 27.96 26.44
N GLY A 430 18.48 27.11 25.59
CA GLY A 430 17.18 27.35 24.98
C GLY A 430 15.97 26.80 25.76
N ILE A 431 16.10 26.35 27.01
CA ILE A 431 14.93 26.00 27.83
C ILE A 431 15.23 26.16 29.32
N ASN A 432 14.19 26.51 30.10
CA ASN A 432 14.31 26.48 31.55
C ASN A 432 14.70 25.07 32.04
N ASP A 433 15.70 25.01 32.92
CA ASP A 433 16.39 23.81 33.43
C ASP A 433 17.27 23.04 32.42
N GLY A 434 17.42 23.57 31.19
CA GLY A 434 18.27 23.01 30.14
C GLY A 434 17.83 21.63 29.63
N ILE A 435 18.56 21.11 28.63
CA ILE A 435 18.43 19.73 28.17
C ILE A 435 19.42 18.88 29.00
N PHE A 436 18.99 17.74 29.51
CA PHE A 436 19.80 16.87 30.36
C PHE A 436 19.69 15.40 29.91
N TYR A 437 20.81 14.87 29.43
CA TYR A 437 20.90 13.54 28.80
C TYR A 437 19.89 13.33 27.67
N PRO A 438 19.96 14.09 26.57
CA PRO A 438 19.14 13.83 25.40
C PRO A 438 19.48 12.45 24.82
N ILE A 439 18.50 11.56 24.72
CA ILE A 439 18.71 10.19 24.20
C ILE A 439 18.37 10.10 22.73
N ASP A 440 17.27 10.72 22.31
CA ASP A 440 16.72 10.57 20.97
C ASP A 440 16.01 11.83 20.51
N LEU A 441 15.83 11.96 19.20
CA LEU A 441 15.09 13.04 18.58
C LEU A 441 14.26 12.57 17.38
N ALA A 442 13.16 13.26 17.11
CA ALA A 442 12.40 13.11 15.88
C ALA A 442 11.99 14.48 15.35
N ILE A 443 12.06 14.68 14.03
CA ILE A 443 11.71 15.96 13.41
C ILE A 443 10.48 15.77 12.54
N ASP A 444 9.47 16.64 12.74
CA ASP A 444 8.27 16.66 11.92
C ASP A 444 8.53 17.35 10.57
N LYS A 445 7.62 17.23 9.60
CA LYS A 445 7.83 17.86 8.27
C LYS A 445 7.80 19.39 8.27
N ASN A 446 7.34 20.01 9.35
CA ASN A 446 7.41 21.45 9.53
C ASN A 446 8.81 21.88 10.04
N GLY A 447 9.67 20.91 10.36
CA GLY A 447 10.99 21.10 10.96
C GLY A 447 10.95 21.30 12.47
N THR A 448 9.82 21.00 13.13
CA THR A 448 9.73 20.99 14.59
C THR A 448 10.39 19.73 15.12
N MET A 449 11.39 19.92 15.96
CA MET A 449 12.12 18.83 16.59
C MET A 449 11.48 18.46 17.93
N PHE A 450 11.35 17.17 18.18
CA PHE A 450 10.99 16.59 19.46
C PHE A 450 12.22 15.88 20.03
N ILE A 451 12.54 16.11 21.30
CA ILE A 451 13.76 15.60 21.94
C ILE A 451 13.37 14.81 23.19
N CYS A 452 13.84 13.56 23.31
CA CYS A 452 13.80 12.80 24.55
C CYS A 452 14.79 13.41 25.55
N ASP A 453 14.31 14.25 26.46
CA ASP A 453 15.10 14.82 27.54
C ASP A 453 15.06 13.89 28.76
N TYR A 454 15.74 12.75 28.64
CA TYR A 454 15.61 11.60 29.53
C TYR A 454 15.97 11.93 30.98
N GLY A 455 17.03 12.71 31.19
CA GLY A 455 17.49 13.10 32.52
C GLY A 455 16.45 13.94 33.29
N ASN A 456 15.66 14.73 32.56
CA ASN A 456 14.55 15.51 33.11
C ASN A 456 13.19 14.80 33.02
N SER A 457 13.15 13.54 32.56
CA SER A 457 11.92 12.74 32.40
C SER A 457 10.81 13.47 31.62
N ARG A 458 11.20 14.08 30.48
CA ARG A 458 10.28 14.86 29.64
C ARG A 458 10.58 14.67 28.14
N VAL A 459 9.63 15.10 27.32
CA VAL A 459 9.85 15.34 25.89
C VAL A 459 9.78 16.84 25.64
N ILE A 460 10.77 17.39 24.97
CA ILE A 460 10.80 18.80 24.55
C ILE A 460 10.28 18.91 23.12
N ARG A 461 9.47 19.92 22.83
CA ARG A 461 9.15 20.38 21.48
C ARG A 461 9.96 21.65 21.18
N TRP A 462 10.65 21.66 20.05
CA TRP A 462 11.50 22.75 19.60
C TRP A 462 11.10 23.16 18.18
N PRO A 463 10.32 24.23 18.02
CA PRO A 463 9.89 24.70 16.70
C PRO A 463 11.07 25.12 15.82
N ARG A 464 10.94 24.94 14.50
CA ARG A 464 11.99 25.32 13.55
C ARG A 464 12.36 26.80 13.68
N GLY A 465 13.65 27.08 13.86
CA GLY A 465 14.16 28.45 13.98
C GLY A 465 13.83 29.15 15.30
N ALA A 466 13.19 28.46 16.26
CA ALA A 466 13.02 28.99 17.60
C ALA A 466 14.35 28.96 18.35
N SER A 467 14.61 30.02 19.12
CA SER A 467 15.76 30.07 20.03
C SER A 467 15.54 29.22 21.30
N ASN A 468 14.28 28.89 21.61
CA ASN A 468 13.92 28.15 22.81
C ASN A 468 12.94 27.00 22.51
N GLY A 469 13.09 25.90 23.24
CA GLY A 469 12.14 24.80 23.29
C GLY A 469 11.14 24.93 24.44
N GLU A 470 10.11 24.07 24.41
CA GLU A 470 9.11 23.98 25.47
C GLU A 470 8.82 22.52 25.84
N THR A 471 8.44 22.27 27.10
CA THR A 471 8.04 20.93 27.54
C THR A 471 6.76 20.51 26.81
N PHE A 472 6.84 19.43 26.02
CA PHE A 472 5.71 18.82 25.34
C PHE A 472 5.02 17.77 26.22
N LEU A 473 5.80 16.88 26.84
CA LEU A 473 5.33 15.85 27.77
C LEU A 473 6.19 15.86 29.02
N SER A 474 5.60 15.62 30.18
CA SER A 474 6.31 15.48 31.46
C SER A 474 6.05 14.11 32.08
N ASN A 475 6.87 13.72 33.07
CA ASN A 475 6.79 12.44 33.77
C ASN A 475 6.86 11.23 32.84
N ILE A 476 7.73 11.29 31.82
CA ILE A 476 7.93 10.21 30.86
C ILE A 476 9.42 9.92 30.70
N SER A 477 9.83 8.66 30.87
CA SER A 477 11.23 8.25 30.68
C SER A 477 11.47 7.89 29.23
N CYS A 478 11.46 8.91 28.38
CA CYS A 478 11.58 8.82 26.93
C CYS A 478 12.93 8.22 26.53
N ALA A 479 12.91 7.05 25.88
CA ALA A 479 14.10 6.39 25.33
C ALA A 479 14.10 6.29 23.80
N GLY A 480 12.96 6.56 23.16
CA GLY A 480 12.85 6.60 21.70
C GLY A 480 11.62 7.39 21.27
N LEU A 481 11.73 8.07 20.13
CA LEU A 481 10.69 8.90 19.51
C LEU A 481 10.45 8.46 18.07
N MET A 482 9.20 8.49 17.66
CA MET A 482 8.87 8.40 16.24
C MET A 482 7.62 9.19 15.90
N ILE A 483 7.67 9.90 14.77
CA ILE A 483 6.55 10.71 14.29
C ILE A 483 5.84 9.97 13.16
N GLN A 484 4.53 9.83 13.28
CA GLN A 484 3.66 9.34 12.21
C GLN A 484 2.84 10.50 11.64
N SER A 485 3.10 10.83 10.37
CA SER A 485 2.30 11.77 9.56
C SER A 485 2.10 13.17 10.17
N ASN A 486 3.03 13.66 10.99
CA ASN A 486 2.93 14.91 11.78
C ASN A 486 1.72 15.00 12.71
N GLN A 487 0.97 13.91 12.89
CA GLN A 487 -0.23 13.87 13.72
C GLN A 487 0.04 13.18 15.05
N PHE A 488 0.88 12.16 15.04
CA PHE A 488 1.14 11.34 16.20
C PHE A 488 2.63 11.30 16.54
N LEU A 489 2.93 11.51 17.81
CA LEU A 489 4.23 11.23 18.41
C LEU A 489 4.13 9.92 19.20
N TYR A 490 4.93 8.94 18.82
CA TYR A 490 5.12 7.72 19.57
C TYR A 490 6.32 7.90 20.49
N VAL A 491 6.15 7.52 21.74
CA VAL A 491 7.19 7.64 22.78
C VAL A 491 7.36 6.28 23.44
N THR A 492 8.56 5.73 23.35
CA THR A 492 8.94 4.57 24.13
C THR A 492 9.30 5.01 25.55
N ASP A 493 8.52 4.54 26.52
CA ASP A 493 8.68 4.84 27.94
C ASP A 493 9.45 3.70 28.61
N PHE A 494 10.74 3.96 28.83
CA PHE A 494 11.70 2.98 29.33
C PHE A 494 11.35 2.45 30.73
N ARG A 495 10.93 3.35 31.63
CA ARG A 495 10.62 2.99 33.02
C ARG A 495 9.27 2.32 33.17
N GLU A 496 8.28 2.75 32.39
CA GLU A 496 6.93 2.18 32.45
C GLU A 496 6.73 0.98 31.51
N HIS A 497 7.78 0.54 30.83
CA HIS A 497 7.80 -0.68 30.00
C HIS A 497 6.69 -0.71 28.93
N ARG A 498 6.58 0.38 28.18
CA ARG A 498 5.48 0.57 27.22
C ARG A 498 5.86 1.52 26.10
N VAL A 499 5.08 1.51 25.02
CA VAL A 499 5.08 2.55 24.00
C VAL A 499 3.75 3.28 24.06
N THR A 500 3.80 4.60 24.03
CA THR A 500 2.62 5.48 24.09
C THR A 500 2.50 6.34 22.83
N ARG A 501 1.27 6.54 22.34
CA ARG A 501 0.93 7.37 21.19
C ARG A 501 0.24 8.64 21.67
N TRP A 502 0.75 9.79 21.23
CA TRP A 502 0.27 11.12 21.60
C TRP A 502 -0.10 11.91 20.35
N HIS A 503 -1.22 12.62 20.40
CA HIS A 503 -1.63 13.45 19.27
C HIS A 503 -0.96 14.82 19.36
N ILE A 504 -0.17 15.17 18.36
CA ILE A 504 0.51 16.46 18.24
C ILE A 504 -0.57 17.54 18.05
N GLY A 505 -0.50 18.62 18.82
CA GLY A 505 -1.42 19.76 18.72
C GLY A 505 -2.75 19.64 19.48
N THR A 506 -2.96 18.58 20.27
CA THR A 506 -4.14 18.48 21.16
C THR A 506 -3.71 18.15 22.60
N ASN A 507 -4.51 18.55 23.58
CA ASN A 507 -4.26 18.22 25.00
C ASN A 507 -4.80 16.83 25.41
N ARG A 508 -4.80 15.86 24.49
CA ARG A 508 -5.29 14.50 24.78
C ARG A 508 -4.24 13.70 25.55
N SER A 509 -4.70 12.79 26.41
CA SER A 509 -3.85 11.83 27.10
C SER A 509 -3.26 10.79 26.12
N GLY A 510 -2.05 10.32 26.40
CA GLY A 510 -1.38 9.30 25.62
C GLY A 510 -2.09 7.95 25.71
N GLU A 511 -2.11 7.23 24.60
CA GLU A 511 -2.65 5.87 24.48
C GLU A 511 -1.52 4.85 24.51
N ILE A 512 -1.67 3.78 25.28
CA ILE A 512 -0.71 2.67 25.26
C ILE A 512 -0.94 1.84 24.00
N VAL A 513 0.10 1.68 23.18
CA VAL A 513 0.03 0.96 21.90
C VAL A 513 0.90 -0.29 21.85
N ALA A 514 1.79 -0.47 22.82
CA ALA A 514 2.57 -1.70 23.03
C ALA A 514 3.00 -1.80 24.51
N GLY A 515 3.05 -3.02 25.05
CA GLY A 515 3.37 -3.27 26.45
C GLY A 515 2.32 -2.71 27.42
N GLY A 516 2.77 -2.18 28.56
CA GLY A 516 1.87 -1.56 29.57
C GLY A 516 1.27 -2.52 30.60
N HIS A 517 1.66 -3.79 30.58
CA HIS A 517 1.25 -4.82 31.54
C HIS A 517 2.34 -5.14 32.58
N GLY A 518 3.16 -4.14 32.90
CA GLY A 518 4.31 -4.26 33.81
C GLY A 518 5.56 -4.83 33.15
N GLN A 519 6.63 -4.90 33.94
CA GLN A 519 7.90 -5.49 33.53
C GLN A 519 7.77 -7.00 33.38
N GLY A 520 8.22 -7.55 32.26
CA GLY A 520 8.32 -9.00 32.12
C GLY A 520 8.59 -9.44 30.69
N SER A 521 8.43 -10.75 30.43
CA SER A 521 8.75 -11.39 29.15
C SER A 521 7.54 -12.05 28.48
N ASP A 522 6.34 -11.92 29.04
CA ASP A 522 5.12 -12.35 28.37
C ASP A 522 4.87 -11.54 27.09
N PHE A 523 3.97 -12.01 26.22
CA PHE A 523 3.73 -11.36 24.92
C PHE A 523 3.03 -10.00 25.03
N ASN A 524 2.37 -9.68 26.15
CA ASN A 524 1.83 -8.36 26.45
C ASN A 524 2.76 -7.48 27.31
N GLN A 525 3.95 -7.98 27.67
CA GLN A 525 4.91 -7.29 28.52
C GLN A 525 6.17 -6.88 27.76
N LEU A 526 6.81 -5.84 28.26
CA LEU A 526 8.13 -5.38 27.82
C LEU A 526 9.05 -5.27 29.02
N ASN A 527 10.35 -5.22 28.79
CA ASN A 527 11.37 -5.07 29.80
C ASN A 527 12.39 -4.02 29.37
N LYS A 528 12.16 -2.80 29.86
CA LYS A 528 12.96 -1.61 29.58
C LYS A 528 13.18 -1.37 28.08
N PRO A 529 12.10 -1.20 27.29
CA PRO A 529 12.21 -1.01 25.84
C PRO A 529 12.94 0.29 25.50
N PHE A 530 13.66 0.31 24.37
CA PHE A 530 14.42 1.47 23.90
C PHE A 530 13.76 2.16 22.71
N TYR A 531 14.14 1.83 21.47
CA TYR A 531 13.55 2.46 20.29
C TYR A 531 12.33 1.68 19.81
N SER A 532 11.43 2.38 19.13
CA SER A 532 10.30 1.77 18.44
C SER A 532 10.18 2.31 17.02
N PHE A 533 9.71 1.44 16.12
CA PHE A 533 9.43 1.78 14.74
C PHE A 533 7.98 1.50 14.39
N ILE A 534 7.35 2.41 13.66
CA ILE A 534 5.95 2.35 13.27
C ILE A 534 5.89 2.21 11.76
N ASP A 535 5.40 1.07 11.28
CA ASP A 535 5.26 0.82 9.85
C ASP A 535 4.03 1.54 9.25
N LYS A 536 3.91 1.48 7.93
CA LYS A 536 2.78 2.04 7.17
C LYS A 536 1.42 1.45 7.57
N ASP A 537 1.41 0.24 8.13
CA ASP A 537 0.21 -0.47 8.59
C ASP A 537 -0.08 -0.15 10.07
N ARG A 538 0.59 0.87 10.65
CA ARG A 538 0.50 1.30 12.05
C ARG A 538 0.90 0.22 13.06
N SER A 539 1.65 -0.78 12.62
CA SER A 539 2.22 -1.75 13.53
C SER A 539 3.41 -1.15 14.25
N VAL A 540 3.52 -1.40 15.55
CA VAL A 540 4.61 -0.91 16.40
C VAL A 540 5.61 -2.03 16.62
N PHE A 541 6.81 -1.87 16.09
CA PHE A 541 7.97 -2.71 16.37
C PHE A 541 8.74 -2.10 17.53
N VAL A 542 9.09 -2.92 18.52
CA VAL A 542 9.73 -2.46 19.75
C VAL A 542 11.00 -3.28 19.97
N ALA A 543 12.11 -2.57 20.19
CA ALA A 543 13.32 -3.15 20.73
C ALA A 543 13.13 -3.40 22.24
N ASP A 544 12.76 -4.63 22.57
CA ASP A 544 12.56 -5.08 23.96
C ASP A 544 13.92 -5.44 24.58
N HIS A 545 14.67 -4.38 24.86
CA HIS A 545 16.10 -4.38 25.11
C HIS A 545 16.57 -5.42 26.13
N LEU A 546 15.97 -5.52 27.33
CA LEU A 546 16.43 -6.48 28.34
C LEU A 546 15.89 -7.91 28.13
N ASN A 547 14.91 -8.09 27.24
CA ASN A 547 14.45 -9.42 26.82
C ASN A 547 15.13 -9.89 25.53
N ASN A 548 16.06 -9.10 24.97
CA ASN A 548 16.86 -9.46 23.79
C ASN A 548 16.00 -9.89 22.58
N ARG A 549 14.90 -9.17 22.35
CA ARG A 549 13.93 -9.51 21.31
C ARG A 549 13.33 -8.29 20.62
N ILE A 550 12.85 -8.50 19.39
CA ILE A 550 12.00 -7.58 18.66
C ILE A 550 10.57 -8.07 18.72
N MET A 551 9.69 -7.21 19.20
CA MET A 551 8.27 -7.50 19.33
C MET A 551 7.47 -6.58 18.40
N LYS A 552 6.42 -7.10 17.77
CA LYS A 552 5.51 -6.34 16.91
C LYS A 552 4.09 -6.34 17.48
N TRP A 553 3.52 -5.17 17.71
CA TRP A 553 2.09 -4.99 17.97
C TRP A 553 1.39 -4.53 16.70
N VAL A 554 0.33 -5.22 16.31
CA VAL A 554 -0.62 -4.73 15.30
C VAL A 554 -1.59 -3.76 15.98
N GLU A 555 -2.13 -2.79 15.26
CA GLU A 555 -3.02 -1.78 15.85
C GLU A 555 -4.17 -2.42 16.66
N ASN A 556 -4.33 -1.98 17.92
CA ASN A 556 -5.29 -2.50 18.92
C ASN A 556 -5.04 -3.94 19.43
N ALA A 557 -3.92 -4.58 19.08
CA ALA A 557 -3.58 -5.89 19.63
C ALA A 557 -3.30 -5.82 21.14
N GLN A 558 -3.77 -6.83 21.87
CA GLN A 558 -3.52 -6.94 23.33
C GLN A 558 -2.15 -7.57 23.64
N GLU A 559 -1.60 -8.33 22.69
CA GLU A 559 -0.34 -9.03 22.79
C GLU A 559 0.50 -8.78 21.54
N GLY A 560 1.82 -8.78 21.71
CA GLY A 560 2.80 -8.63 20.66
C GLY A 560 3.18 -9.97 20.03
N ILE A 561 3.74 -9.89 18.83
CA ILE A 561 4.24 -11.02 18.06
C ILE A 561 5.77 -10.99 18.12
N LEU A 562 6.40 -12.08 18.54
CA LEU A 562 7.85 -12.22 18.48
C LEU A 562 8.32 -12.25 17.03
N ILE A 563 9.13 -11.27 16.65
CA ILE A 563 9.66 -11.18 15.29
C ILE A 563 11.05 -11.78 15.19
N ALA A 564 11.98 -11.30 16.02
CA ALA A 564 13.39 -11.72 16.04
C ALA A 564 13.91 -11.79 17.49
N GLY A 565 14.96 -12.59 17.72
CA GLY A 565 15.50 -12.83 19.05
C GLY A 565 14.55 -13.60 19.96
N GLY A 566 14.59 -13.32 21.26
CA GLY A 566 13.76 -13.99 22.28
C GLY A 566 14.24 -15.37 22.71
N ASN A 567 15.40 -15.79 22.20
CA ASN A 567 16.19 -16.90 22.75
C ASN A 567 17.12 -16.39 23.85
N GLU A 568 17.90 -17.28 24.47
CA GLU A 568 18.98 -16.88 25.38
C GLU A 568 19.92 -15.86 24.69
N PRO A 569 20.42 -14.84 25.41
CA PRO A 569 21.35 -13.87 24.87
C PRO A 569 22.57 -14.58 24.26
N GLY A 570 22.96 -14.17 23.06
CA GLY A 570 24.08 -14.80 22.36
C GLY A 570 24.38 -14.15 21.02
N SER A 571 25.30 -14.75 20.27
CA SER A 571 25.85 -14.21 19.02
C SER A 571 25.48 -15.02 17.78
N GLU A 572 24.69 -16.08 17.92
CA GLU A 572 24.15 -16.83 16.79
C GLU A 572 23.23 -15.96 15.91
N MET A 573 22.91 -16.42 14.70
CA MET A 573 22.13 -15.62 13.72
C MET A 573 20.66 -15.44 14.10
N ASN A 574 20.16 -16.27 15.02
CA ASN A 574 18.82 -16.17 15.63
C ASN A 574 18.84 -15.61 17.06
N GLN A 575 20.00 -15.14 17.54
CA GLN A 575 20.18 -14.55 18.87
C GLN A 575 20.54 -13.07 18.76
N LEU A 576 20.14 -12.32 19.79
CA LEU A 576 20.46 -10.90 19.98
C LEU A 576 20.96 -10.72 21.41
N SER A 577 21.71 -9.65 21.66
CA SER A 577 22.24 -9.32 22.99
C SER A 577 22.27 -7.79 23.19
N ILE A 578 21.42 -7.31 24.10
CA ILE A 578 21.25 -5.90 24.47
C ILE A 578 21.04 -5.04 23.20
N LEU A 579 19.95 -5.32 22.48
CA LEU A 579 19.58 -4.51 21.32
C LEU A 579 19.00 -3.16 21.75
N THR A 580 19.24 -2.16 20.91
CA THR A 580 18.84 -0.77 21.19
C THR A 580 17.85 -0.27 20.15
N SER A 581 18.18 -0.34 18.86
CA SER A 581 17.39 0.22 17.76
C SER A 581 16.74 -0.83 16.85
N VAL A 582 15.62 -0.43 16.24
CA VAL A 582 14.87 -1.21 15.25
C VAL A 582 14.33 -0.29 14.17
N VAL A 583 14.51 -0.67 12.90
CA VAL A 583 13.92 0.01 11.74
C VAL A 583 13.39 -1.03 10.76
N VAL A 584 12.29 -0.73 10.07
CA VAL A 584 11.64 -1.67 9.14
C VAL A 584 11.51 -1.06 7.74
N ASP A 585 12.01 -1.77 6.72
CA ASP A 585 11.90 -1.33 5.32
C ASP A 585 10.52 -1.61 4.71
N GLN A 586 10.30 -1.12 3.49
CA GLN A 586 9.01 -1.28 2.80
C GLN A 586 8.67 -2.73 2.44
N MET A 587 9.68 -3.60 2.35
CA MET A 587 9.51 -5.03 2.11
C MET A 587 9.16 -5.77 3.42
N GLY A 588 9.28 -5.09 4.56
CA GLY A 588 9.09 -5.64 5.90
C GLY A 588 10.34 -6.34 6.44
N SER A 589 11.52 -6.10 5.85
CA SER A 589 12.78 -6.51 6.47
C SER A 589 13.10 -5.60 7.65
N ILE A 590 13.71 -6.18 8.67
CA ILE A 590 13.94 -5.52 9.95
C ILE A 590 15.43 -5.39 10.17
N TYR A 591 15.86 -4.21 10.56
CA TYR A 591 17.23 -3.86 10.83
C TYR A 591 17.36 -3.53 12.30
N VAL A 592 18.35 -4.12 12.97
CA VAL A 592 18.55 -3.96 14.40
C VAL A 592 20.02 -3.72 14.73
N THR A 593 20.28 -2.84 15.69
CA THR A 593 21.58 -2.74 16.34
C THR A 593 21.68 -3.81 17.42
N ASP A 594 22.54 -4.80 17.21
CA ASP A 594 22.85 -5.84 18.20
C ASP A 594 24.08 -5.39 19.00
N THR A 595 23.84 -4.45 19.92
CA THR A 595 24.84 -3.58 20.55
C THR A 595 26.00 -4.36 21.17
N SER A 596 25.70 -5.35 22.03
CA SER A 596 26.75 -6.12 22.72
C SER A 596 27.57 -7.01 21.78
N ASN A 597 26.99 -7.37 20.63
CA ASN A 597 27.67 -8.14 19.60
C ASN A 597 28.34 -7.26 18.54
N ASN A 598 28.33 -5.93 18.70
CA ASN A 598 29.01 -4.96 17.85
C ASN A 598 28.66 -5.10 16.36
N ARG A 599 27.38 -5.34 16.06
CA ARG A 599 26.90 -5.61 14.70
C ARG A 599 25.54 -5.02 14.41
N VAL A 600 25.27 -4.81 13.13
CA VAL A 600 23.92 -4.53 12.62
C VAL A 600 23.40 -5.77 11.92
N MET A 601 22.22 -6.23 12.33
CA MET A 601 21.56 -7.42 11.79
C MET A 601 20.37 -7.04 10.91
N ARG A 602 20.16 -7.79 9.83
CA ARG A 602 18.97 -7.71 8.99
C ARG A 602 18.20 -9.02 9.04
N TYR A 603 16.91 -8.95 9.31
CA TYR A 603 15.97 -10.06 9.25
C TYR A 603 15.01 -9.85 8.09
N LEU A 604 15.05 -10.74 7.09
CA LEU A 604 14.05 -10.71 6.01
C LEU A 604 12.68 -11.07 6.58
N LYS A 605 11.62 -10.50 5.98
CA LYS A 605 10.24 -10.73 6.44
C LYS A 605 9.92 -12.23 6.51
N GLY A 606 9.57 -12.70 7.71
CA GLY A 606 9.22 -14.09 7.98
C GLY A 606 10.40 -14.99 8.38
N ASN A 607 11.64 -14.52 8.24
CA ASN A 607 12.82 -15.27 8.68
C ASN A 607 13.05 -15.09 10.18
N LYS A 608 13.49 -16.17 10.84
CA LYS A 608 13.88 -16.18 12.27
C LYS A 608 15.38 -16.04 12.49
N GLU A 609 16.17 -16.28 11.44
CA GLU A 609 17.60 -16.02 11.39
C GLU A 609 17.85 -14.73 10.61
N GLY A 610 18.77 -13.92 11.11
CA GLY A 610 19.22 -12.69 10.49
C GLY A 610 20.54 -12.89 9.74
N ILE A 611 20.94 -11.85 9.04
CA ILE A 611 22.26 -11.73 8.42
C ILE A 611 22.96 -10.50 8.97
N VAL A 612 24.27 -10.60 9.19
CA VAL A 612 25.10 -9.45 9.53
C VAL A 612 25.25 -8.59 8.28
N ILE A 613 24.88 -7.31 8.35
CA ILE A 613 25.07 -6.37 7.24
C ILE A 613 26.30 -5.47 7.45
N VAL A 614 26.64 -5.15 8.69
CA VAL A 614 27.81 -4.35 9.08
C VAL A 614 28.31 -4.81 10.46
N GLY A 615 29.63 -4.80 10.68
CA GLY A 615 30.26 -5.17 11.96
C GLY A 615 30.30 -6.68 12.21
N GLY A 616 30.40 -7.08 13.48
CA GLY A 616 30.27 -8.48 13.93
C GLY A 616 31.47 -9.41 13.69
N VAL A 617 32.58 -8.93 13.11
CA VAL A 617 33.83 -9.70 13.00
C VAL A 617 34.71 -9.49 14.23
N GLU A 618 35.00 -8.22 14.54
CA GLU A 618 35.74 -7.78 15.71
C GLU A 618 35.29 -6.37 16.11
N SER A 619 35.36 -6.05 17.41
CA SER A 619 35.17 -4.67 17.86
C SER A 619 36.42 -3.85 17.57
N GLY A 620 36.23 -2.57 17.26
CA GLY A 620 37.33 -1.66 16.96
C GLY A 620 36.86 -0.37 16.30
N ASN A 621 37.82 0.41 15.81
CA ASN A 621 37.61 1.74 15.23
C ASN A 621 37.90 1.82 13.72
N GLY A 622 38.17 0.67 13.09
CA GLY A 622 38.30 0.54 11.64
C GLY A 622 37.01 0.93 10.89
N PRO A 623 37.09 1.11 9.56
CA PRO A 623 35.95 1.49 8.75
C PRO A 623 34.89 0.36 8.63
N ASP A 624 35.26 -0.90 8.82
CA ASP A 624 34.37 -2.06 8.82
C ASP A 624 34.00 -2.57 10.22
N GLN A 625 34.46 -1.87 11.25
CA GLN A 625 34.27 -2.21 12.65
C GLN A 625 33.30 -1.22 13.31
N LEU A 626 32.52 -1.75 14.26
CA LEU A 626 31.65 -0.99 15.15
C LEU A 626 32.01 -1.34 16.60
N THR A 627 31.77 -0.42 17.52
CA THR A 627 31.86 -0.69 18.97
C THR A 627 30.64 -0.07 19.66
N GLU A 628 29.81 -0.94 20.24
CA GLU A 628 28.54 -0.60 20.87
C GLU A 628 27.60 0.25 19.96
N PRO A 629 27.24 -0.23 18.74
CA PRO A 629 26.35 0.52 17.87
C PRO A 629 24.98 0.73 18.56
N PHE A 630 24.54 1.98 18.66
CA PHE A 630 23.38 2.34 19.50
C PHE A 630 22.11 2.62 18.70
N ASP A 631 22.23 3.40 17.63
CA ASP A 631 21.09 3.74 16.77
C ASP A 631 21.45 3.60 15.30
N LEU A 632 20.44 3.36 14.48
CA LEU A 632 20.58 3.24 13.04
C LEU A 632 19.44 3.97 12.32
N SER A 633 19.76 4.55 11.17
CA SER A 633 18.79 5.17 10.29
C SER A 633 19.22 5.03 8.84
N PHE A 634 18.33 5.34 7.90
CA PHE A 634 18.68 5.38 6.49
C PHE A 634 18.32 6.72 5.88
N ASP A 635 19.13 7.14 4.91
CA ASP A 635 18.75 8.25 4.04
C ASP A 635 17.76 7.80 2.95
N ARG A 636 17.26 8.75 2.15
CA ARG A 636 16.35 8.50 1.02
C ARG A 636 16.96 7.66 -0.12
N HIS A 637 18.29 7.50 -0.15
CA HIS A 637 18.99 6.70 -1.14
C HIS A 637 19.14 5.24 -0.71
N GLY A 638 18.89 4.95 0.58
CA GLY A 638 19.02 3.65 1.22
C GLY A 638 20.37 3.42 1.88
N ASN A 639 21.23 4.45 2.00
CA ASN A 639 22.49 4.31 2.72
C ASN A 639 22.20 4.18 4.22
N LEU A 640 22.95 3.31 4.89
CA LEU A 640 22.79 3.01 6.31
C LEU A 640 23.69 3.94 7.12
N TYR A 641 23.13 4.62 8.10
CA TYR A 641 23.86 5.43 9.08
C TYR A 641 23.77 4.74 10.44
N VAL A 642 24.89 4.64 11.14
CA VAL A 642 24.98 3.96 12.44
C VAL A 642 25.72 4.86 13.42
N VAL A 643 25.13 5.04 14.61
CA VAL A 643 25.80 5.66 15.74
C VAL A 643 26.75 4.65 16.38
N ASP A 644 28.03 4.86 16.18
CA ASP A 644 29.12 4.03 16.69
C ASP A 644 29.59 4.62 18.03
N LEU A 645 28.79 4.36 19.06
CA LEU A 645 28.78 5.07 20.36
C LEU A 645 30.17 5.18 20.98
N ALA A 646 30.84 4.04 21.18
CA ALA A 646 32.12 3.98 21.89
C ALA A 646 33.28 4.55 21.05
N ASN A 647 33.07 4.72 19.75
CA ASN A 647 34.01 5.38 18.83
C ASN A 647 33.70 6.87 18.60
N TYR A 648 32.68 7.43 19.27
CA TYR A 648 32.33 8.85 19.23
C TYR A 648 32.07 9.38 17.81
N ARG A 649 31.40 8.58 16.97
CA ARG A 649 31.18 8.90 15.55
C ARG A 649 29.85 8.38 15.03
N VAL A 650 29.41 8.94 13.91
CA VAL A 650 28.39 8.35 13.04
C VAL A 650 29.05 7.86 11.76
N GLN A 651 28.83 6.60 11.42
CA GLN A 651 29.34 5.99 10.18
C GLN A 651 28.21 5.81 9.17
N MET A 652 28.46 6.18 7.92
CA MET A 652 27.59 5.91 6.78
C MET A 652 28.17 4.77 5.93
N PHE A 653 27.34 3.76 5.66
CA PHE A 653 27.63 2.64 4.76
C PHE A 653 26.79 2.81 3.50
N LYS A 654 27.46 2.84 2.35
CA LYS A 654 26.81 3.08 1.07
C LYS A 654 26.05 1.83 0.64
N ILE A 655 24.81 1.98 0.18
CA ILE A 655 24.07 0.85 -0.39
C ILE A 655 24.70 0.42 -1.73
N ASP A 656 24.90 -0.88 -1.89
CA ASP A 656 25.27 -1.51 -3.14
C ASP A 656 24.05 -2.23 -3.73
N LYS A 657 23.64 -1.78 -4.91
CA LYS A 657 22.47 -2.27 -5.63
C LYS A 657 22.84 -3.19 -6.80
N SER A 658 24.11 -3.54 -6.98
CA SER A 658 24.55 -4.34 -8.14
C SER A 658 23.81 -5.69 -8.24
N GLU A 659 23.52 -6.33 -7.10
CA GLU A 659 22.76 -7.59 -7.07
C GLU A 659 21.25 -7.38 -7.29
N CYS A 660 20.72 -6.19 -6.99
CA CYS A 660 19.35 -5.82 -7.35
C CYS A 660 19.19 -5.66 -8.87
N GLU A 661 20.25 -5.20 -9.56
CA GLU A 661 20.24 -4.89 -11.00
C GLU A 661 20.46 -6.12 -11.89
N LYS A 662 21.11 -7.18 -11.38
CA LYS A 662 21.40 -8.43 -12.12
C LYS A 662 20.17 -9.26 -12.50
N PHE A 663 19.02 -9.03 -11.86
CA PHE A 663 17.76 -9.69 -12.23
C PHE A 663 16.95 -8.91 -13.27
N HIS A 664 17.49 -7.77 -13.74
CA HIS A 664 16.91 -6.92 -14.79
C HIS A 664 17.70 -6.96 -16.12
N SER A 665 18.74 -7.81 -16.23
CA SER A 665 19.50 -8.09 -17.47
C SER A 665 19.27 -9.53 -17.93
#